data_AF-A0A3R7MD67-F1
#
_entry.id   AF-A0A3R7MD67-F1
#
_cell.length_a   1.000
_cell.length_b   1.000
_cell.length_c   1.000
_cell.angle_alpha   90.00
_cell.angle_beta   90.00
_cell.angle_gamma   90.00
#
_symmetry.space_group_name_H-M   'P 1'
#
loop_
_entity.id
_entity.type
_entity.pdbx_description
1 polymer ?
#
loop_
_entity_poly.entity_id
_entity_poly.type
_entity_poly.pdbx_seq_one_letter_code
_entity_poly.pdbx_strand_id
1 'polypeptide(L)'
;PEARDEEDRIVRCCAEFRRHVENLNQQRTSEIQAHLIQAVECVLGTIRYQRLQPDGPMIAEVSRDYPLVPPYFTHYGEDASLEEEEALMFGDKGCYLMAHNGWVMGDDPLNNFARSDCYVYLRRELVAWGDSVKLRYGDKPEDSPYLWDHMKRYCEYTARIFHGIRLDNCHSTPIHVAEYMLDAARKVRPDLYVIAELFTNSDITDNVFVNRLGINSLIREAMSAPNSHEEGRLVYRYGGEPVGAFLLPPVRPMVPCIAHAIFLDLTHDNRSPAEVRTAWDMLPSTALVSMACCASGSTRGYDELVPHHIHVVDETRVYQAWTDAEPTRGECNESSGIVRCKRLLNKLHFELGANGYNQVFVDQVTEHVVTVTRHNPVTHQSVVLVAYTSFRPPAEARESHIRPLKVQGHLEEIIFEMQVKGKTSGEDDKSYPGFFNNDSEFINGLNSIIAEVKENIRPSESSLVRLTSPEDADETECQYTSEFAPGSVIAFRLSLLPRAQTAVNKIRGVLSEFGYKSRISEVTTHNVELMDIVNSLSLSDLNRVLYRCDEEEKDEGHGGGTYAIPNYGSLPYCGLQGVISVLSEIRVHNDLGHPLCCNLRDGDWMPEYIVTRLKHEPATQRLAKWFEDIFNWLKEVPRYLIPAYFDSIVTSVYLTLINRAWSLMGEFISQGSDFAKALSLCSVQFCGIVKSAVMPPLSPNLSSPQPPSFTDGSGSTKQMSVTIAAGLPHFSVGYMRNWGRDTFIALPGNLLITGRYDEARWIILAFASTMRHGLIPNLLDGGSKARFNCRDSVWWWLQSIQRYVAIVPDGNRIFRDKVSRLFPSDDSPPQEPGRHDQLLEDVIQETLQRHFQGVKFRERNAGYQIDREMCDEGFNNEIGVSMETGFVYGGTVHNCGTWMDKMGSSELAGIKGKPATPRDGSAVEIVGLCKSALRFLGQMYREDKFKYNSVERYDDTGNVTKWTYEFWEKKIQENFEKYYWIDENPIPDREPKPELINRRGIYKDSYDASQFWADYQLRCNFPVAVAVAPEMFTPKHAWIALKNAEKILLGPLGIKTLDPSDWAYNGDYDNSNDSADPKIARGYNYHQGPEWVWPVGWLLRAQLAIAPKVGGFEELGRTMGHVKSLLAPHLTHVLSDAWRSLPELTNTNGAHCKDSNPAQAWSTGCVLEVLWEMDRIERGLRRSSMTGM
;
A
#
# COMPACT_ATOMS: atom_id res chain seq x y z
N PRO A 1 59.84 14.04 -10.23
CA PRO A 1 61.20 14.29 -9.71
C PRO A 1 62.09 14.84 -10.83
N GLU A 2 62.69 16.02 -10.62
CA GLU A 2 63.50 16.71 -11.66
C GLU A 2 64.79 15.93 -11.93
N ALA A 3 65.00 15.54 -13.19
CA ALA A 3 66.20 14.85 -13.66
C ALA A 3 67.34 15.86 -13.91
N ARG A 4 68.60 15.44 -13.76
CA ARG A 4 69.77 16.32 -13.87
C ARG A 4 70.18 16.63 -15.32
N ASP A 5 69.93 15.68 -16.23
CA ASP A 5 70.14 15.77 -17.67
C ASP A 5 69.24 14.73 -18.40
N GLU A 6 69.31 14.70 -19.73
CA GLU A 6 68.46 13.84 -20.56
C GLU A 6 68.78 12.34 -20.41
N GLU A 7 70.04 12.01 -20.12
CA GLU A 7 70.47 10.62 -19.91
C GLU A 7 69.97 10.09 -18.56
N ASP A 8 70.07 10.90 -17.49
CA ASP A 8 69.47 10.64 -16.17
C ASP A 8 67.94 10.55 -16.28
N ARG A 9 67.30 11.35 -17.14
CA ARG A 9 65.85 11.25 -17.42
C ARG A 9 65.48 9.92 -18.06
N ILE A 10 66.19 9.49 -19.12
CA ILE A 10 65.92 8.22 -19.81
C ILE A 10 66.12 7.04 -18.86
N VAL A 11 67.22 7.00 -18.10
CA VAL A 11 67.49 5.93 -17.13
C VAL A 11 66.41 5.86 -16.06
N ARG A 12 65.97 7.00 -15.51
CA ARG A 12 64.87 7.06 -14.54
C ARG A 12 63.54 6.62 -15.14
N CYS A 13 63.20 7.08 -16.34
CA CYS A 13 61.98 6.66 -17.04
C CYS A 13 61.98 5.16 -17.35
N CYS A 14 63.09 4.58 -17.80
CA CYS A 14 63.21 3.14 -18.02
C CYS A 14 63.12 2.35 -16.69
N ALA A 15 63.68 2.87 -15.60
CA ALA A 15 63.58 2.25 -14.28
C ALA A 15 62.14 2.31 -13.72
N GLU A 16 61.45 3.44 -13.86
CA GLU A 16 60.03 3.58 -13.50
C GLU A 16 59.13 2.69 -14.36
N PHE A 17 59.36 2.65 -15.68
CA PHE A 17 58.61 1.76 -16.59
C PHE A 17 58.83 0.29 -16.25
N ARG A 18 60.09 -0.12 -16.01
CA ARG A 18 60.40 -1.48 -15.54
C ARG A 18 59.67 -1.80 -14.24
N ARG A 19 59.72 -0.90 -13.24
CA ARG A 19 59.04 -1.11 -11.96
C ARG A 19 57.53 -1.22 -12.13
N HIS A 20 56.94 -0.44 -13.04
CA HIS A 20 55.52 -0.54 -13.34
C HIS A 20 55.15 -1.87 -14.01
N VAL A 21 55.93 -2.33 -14.99
CA VAL A 21 55.75 -3.64 -15.64
C VAL A 21 55.95 -4.78 -14.64
N GLU A 22 56.95 -4.71 -13.77
CA GLU A 22 57.17 -5.69 -12.70
C GLU A 22 55.99 -5.74 -11.71
N ASN A 23 55.42 -4.59 -11.34
CA ASN A 23 54.22 -4.52 -10.51
C ASN A 23 53.01 -5.16 -11.22
N LEU A 24 52.75 -4.83 -12.49
CA LEU A 24 51.68 -5.46 -13.27
C LEU A 24 51.87 -6.98 -13.40
N ASN A 25 53.11 -7.44 -13.65
CA ASN A 25 53.43 -8.86 -13.69
C ASN A 25 53.23 -9.54 -12.33
N GLN A 26 53.56 -8.87 -11.23
CA GLN A 26 53.35 -9.39 -9.88
C GLN A 26 51.86 -9.50 -9.53
N GLN A 27 51.04 -8.55 -9.98
CA GLN A 27 49.58 -8.62 -9.85
C GLN A 27 49.03 -9.83 -10.61
N ARG A 28 49.44 -10.02 -11.88
CA ARG A 28 49.04 -11.21 -12.68
C ARG A 28 49.58 -12.52 -12.11
N THR A 29 50.80 -12.52 -11.58
CA THR A 29 51.38 -13.70 -10.93
C THR A 29 50.55 -14.08 -9.70
N SER A 30 50.15 -13.11 -8.89
CA SER A 30 49.29 -13.34 -7.72
C SER A 30 47.93 -13.92 -8.12
N GLU A 31 47.32 -13.42 -9.20
CA GLU A 31 46.06 -13.91 -9.74
C GLU A 31 46.16 -15.36 -10.26
N ILE A 32 47.18 -15.67 -11.08
CA ILE A 32 47.45 -17.03 -11.56
C ILE A 32 47.70 -17.97 -10.39
N GLN A 33 48.49 -17.54 -9.41
CA GLN A 33 48.77 -18.33 -8.21
C GLN A 33 47.47 -18.67 -7.46
N ALA A 34 46.55 -17.71 -7.34
CA ALA A 34 45.25 -17.97 -6.73
C ALA A 34 44.43 -19.01 -7.51
N HIS A 35 44.43 -18.96 -8.85
CA HIS A 35 43.74 -19.97 -9.68
C HIS A 35 44.35 -21.37 -9.54
N LEU A 36 45.68 -21.47 -9.51
CA LEU A 36 46.37 -22.75 -9.33
C LEU A 36 46.14 -23.34 -7.94
N ILE A 37 46.16 -22.50 -6.89
CA ILE A 37 45.81 -22.94 -5.52
C ILE A 37 44.37 -23.48 -5.50
N GLN A 38 43.43 -22.76 -6.10
CA GLN A 38 42.04 -23.22 -6.17
C GLN A 38 41.91 -24.56 -6.91
N ALA A 39 42.61 -24.73 -8.05
CA ALA A 39 42.63 -25.98 -8.80
C ALA A 39 43.12 -27.16 -7.95
N VAL A 40 44.19 -26.97 -7.18
CA VAL A 40 44.73 -28.00 -6.29
C VAL A 40 43.72 -28.34 -5.18
N GLU A 41 43.12 -27.33 -4.54
CA GLU A 41 42.14 -27.55 -3.48
C GLU A 41 40.89 -28.28 -3.99
N CYS A 42 40.37 -27.93 -5.18
CA CYS A 42 39.25 -28.62 -5.80
C CYS A 42 39.57 -30.09 -6.09
N VAL A 43 40.73 -30.37 -6.69
CA VAL A 43 41.18 -31.75 -6.94
C VAL A 43 41.31 -32.55 -5.64
N LEU A 44 41.90 -31.96 -4.60
CA LEU A 44 41.99 -32.60 -3.28
C LEU A 44 40.60 -32.86 -2.69
N GLY A 45 39.67 -31.92 -2.85
CA GLY A 45 38.27 -32.09 -2.45
C GLY A 45 37.60 -33.27 -3.15
N THR A 46 37.70 -33.36 -4.47
CA THR A 46 37.14 -34.47 -5.26
C THR A 46 37.73 -35.82 -4.84
N ILE A 47 39.05 -35.91 -4.67
CA ILE A 47 39.72 -37.14 -4.23
C ILE A 47 39.23 -37.54 -2.83
N ARG A 48 39.15 -36.58 -1.89
CA ARG A 48 38.64 -36.84 -0.55
C ARG A 48 37.23 -37.39 -0.60
N TYR A 49 36.33 -36.77 -1.37
CA TYR A 49 34.95 -37.23 -1.52
C TYR A 49 34.87 -38.63 -2.13
N GLN A 50 35.48 -38.83 -3.31
CA GLN A 50 35.34 -40.10 -4.03
C GLN A 50 36.01 -41.30 -3.36
N ARG A 51 37.04 -41.07 -2.54
CA ARG A 51 37.94 -42.13 -2.07
C ARG A 51 37.97 -42.31 -0.55
N LEU A 52 37.77 -41.24 0.22
CA LEU A 52 38.07 -41.21 1.66
C LEU A 52 36.85 -40.91 2.53
N GLN A 53 35.92 -40.09 2.04
CA GLN A 53 34.76 -39.67 2.82
C GLN A 53 33.72 -40.80 2.91
N PRO A 54 33.16 -41.08 4.10
CA PRO A 54 32.15 -42.14 4.27
C PRO A 54 30.85 -41.92 3.50
N ASP A 55 30.53 -40.67 3.17
CA ASP A 55 29.35 -40.24 2.42
C ASP A 55 29.60 -40.10 0.91
N GLY A 56 30.80 -40.44 0.44
CA GLY A 56 31.13 -40.57 -0.98
C GLY A 56 31.22 -42.04 -1.43
N PRO A 57 31.51 -42.30 -2.71
CA PRO A 57 31.49 -43.64 -3.29
C PRO A 57 32.59 -44.60 -2.79
N MET A 58 33.57 -44.12 -2.00
CA MET A 58 34.66 -44.91 -1.40
C MET A 58 35.36 -45.86 -2.40
N ILE A 59 35.62 -45.38 -3.60
CA ILE A 59 36.23 -46.18 -4.67
C ILE A 59 37.68 -46.46 -4.27
N ALA A 60 38.05 -47.71 -3.99
CA ALA A 60 39.42 -48.03 -3.56
C ALA A 60 40.42 -48.08 -4.74
N GLU A 61 39.94 -48.38 -5.95
CA GLU A 61 40.75 -48.69 -7.12
C GLU A 61 41.13 -47.45 -7.95
N VAL A 62 42.42 -47.22 -8.19
CA VAL A 62 42.87 -46.23 -9.18
C VAL A 62 43.21 -46.95 -10.48
N SER A 63 42.39 -46.73 -11.52
CA SER A 63 42.53 -47.37 -12.83
C SER A 63 42.12 -46.42 -13.96
N ARG A 64 42.11 -46.92 -15.21
CA ARG A 64 41.61 -46.14 -16.36
C ARG A 64 40.12 -45.83 -16.23
N ASP A 65 39.35 -46.76 -15.69
CA ASP A 65 37.91 -46.60 -15.49
C ASP A 65 37.60 -45.71 -14.27
N TYR A 66 38.50 -45.69 -13.29
CA TYR A 66 38.43 -44.85 -12.09
C TYR A 66 39.71 -44.01 -11.90
N PRO A 67 39.91 -42.95 -12.70
CA PRO A 67 41.10 -42.11 -12.59
C PRO A 67 41.12 -41.32 -11.27
N LEU A 68 42.28 -40.75 -10.94
CA LEU A 68 42.43 -39.91 -9.74
C LEU A 68 41.74 -38.54 -9.88
N VAL A 69 41.73 -38.01 -11.11
CA VAL A 69 41.02 -36.78 -11.48
C VAL A 69 39.99 -37.16 -12.55
N PRO A 70 38.71 -36.82 -12.38
CA PRO A 70 37.70 -37.15 -13.39
C PRO A 70 38.02 -36.48 -14.73
N PRO A 71 37.65 -37.09 -15.86
CA PRO A 71 37.83 -36.46 -17.17
C PRO A 71 36.93 -35.21 -17.27
N TYR A 72 37.52 -34.07 -17.62
CA TYR A 72 36.79 -32.81 -17.88
C TYR A 72 36.52 -32.60 -19.37
N PHE A 73 37.22 -33.34 -20.23
CA PHE A 73 37.08 -33.29 -21.67
C PHE A 73 37.14 -34.71 -22.22
N THR A 74 36.35 -34.97 -23.25
CA THR A 74 36.44 -36.19 -24.08
C THR A 74 37.01 -35.80 -25.44
N HIS A 75 37.90 -36.63 -25.98
CA HIS A 75 38.46 -36.45 -27.33
C HIS A 75 38.11 -37.63 -28.24
N TYR A 76 38.22 -37.41 -29.56
CA TYR A 76 38.07 -38.45 -30.57
C TYR A 76 39.47 -38.99 -30.95
N GLY A 77 39.83 -40.18 -30.47
CA GLY A 77 41.10 -40.86 -30.80
C GLY A 77 41.62 -41.80 -29.70
N GLU A 78 42.76 -42.46 -29.94
CA GLU A 78 43.53 -43.17 -28.91
C GLU A 78 44.36 -42.18 -28.06
N ASP A 79 44.71 -42.56 -26.84
CA ASP A 79 45.60 -41.77 -25.96
C ASP A 79 46.93 -41.49 -26.70
N ALA A 80 47.38 -40.23 -26.70
CA ALA A 80 48.56 -39.78 -27.45
C ALA A 80 49.68 -39.27 -26.53
N SER A 81 50.86 -38.93 -27.08
CA SER A 81 51.88 -38.22 -26.30
C SER A 81 51.45 -36.77 -25.99
N LEU A 82 52.03 -36.14 -24.97
CA LEU A 82 51.73 -34.75 -24.62
C LEU A 82 51.91 -33.80 -25.82
N GLU A 83 52.99 -33.98 -26.59
CA GLU A 83 53.25 -33.18 -27.80
C GLU A 83 52.19 -33.39 -28.88
N GLU A 84 51.66 -34.60 -29.02
CA GLU A 84 50.60 -34.94 -29.98
C GLU A 84 49.24 -34.36 -29.54
N GLU A 85 48.96 -34.38 -28.24
CA GLU A 85 47.76 -33.76 -27.65
C GLU A 85 47.80 -32.23 -27.73
N GLU A 86 48.94 -31.58 -27.47
CA GLU A 86 49.10 -30.14 -27.69
C GLU A 86 48.91 -29.77 -29.17
N ALA A 87 49.48 -30.56 -30.09
CA ALA A 87 49.29 -30.35 -31.52
C ALA A 87 47.81 -30.52 -31.93
N LEU A 88 47.07 -31.42 -31.29
CA LEU A 88 45.62 -31.59 -31.47
C LEU A 88 44.84 -30.37 -30.95
N MET A 89 45.17 -29.87 -29.76
CA MET A 89 44.50 -28.72 -29.13
C MET A 89 44.56 -27.45 -29.98
N PHE A 90 45.72 -27.17 -30.58
CA PHE A 90 45.96 -25.97 -31.37
C PHE A 90 45.76 -26.16 -32.88
N GLY A 91 45.30 -27.34 -33.32
CA GLY A 91 45.02 -27.66 -34.73
C GLY A 91 43.53 -27.65 -35.10
N ASP A 92 43.23 -27.87 -36.38
CA ASP A 92 41.85 -27.88 -36.93
C ASP A 92 40.93 -28.93 -36.28
N LYS A 93 41.51 -29.96 -35.66
CA LYS A 93 40.78 -31.03 -34.96
C LYS A 93 40.53 -30.74 -33.48
N GLY A 94 40.98 -29.61 -32.95
CA GLY A 94 40.73 -29.22 -31.56
C GLY A 94 39.23 -29.11 -31.22
N CYS A 95 38.36 -28.92 -32.21
CA CYS A 95 36.90 -28.94 -32.03
C CYS A 95 36.33 -30.29 -31.55
N TYR A 96 37.10 -31.38 -31.65
CA TYR A 96 36.72 -32.70 -31.13
C TYR A 96 37.14 -32.91 -29.67
N LEU A 97 37.79 -31.92 -29.04
CA LEU A 97 38.02 -31.86 -27.60
C LEU A 97 36.80 -31.24 -26.94
N MET A 98 35.87 -32.09 -26.52
CA MET A 98 34.57 -31.64 -26.06
C MET A 98 34.51 -31.61 -24.54
N ALA A 99 34.12 -30.47 -23.99
CA ALA A 99 34.01 -30.29 -22.54
C ALA A 99 32.83 -31.09 -21.97
N HIS A 100 33.05 -31.75 -20.84
CA HIS A 100 31.97 -32.39 -20.08
C HIS A 100 31.06 -31.35 -19.43
N ASN A 101 29.78 -31.69 -19.28
CA ASN A 101 28.85 -30.90 -18.47
C ASN A 101 28.99 -31.27 -16.99
N GLY A 102 28.24 -30.59 -16.13
CA GLY A 102 28.24 -30.82 -14.70
C GLY A 102 27.60 -29.65 -13.97
N TRP A 103 27.95 -29.50 -12.70
CA TRP A 103 27.49 -28.40 -11.86
C TRP A 103 28.63 -27.86 -11.00
N VAL A 104 28.48 -26.61 -10.56
CA VAL A 104 29.47 -25.89 -9.75
C VAL A 104 28.82 -25.53 -8.42
N MET A 105 29.48 -25.88 -7.31
CA MET A 105 28.96 -25.58 -5.96
C MET A 105 28.83 -24.07 -5.74
N GLY A 106 27.61 -23.60 -5.48
CA GLY A 106 27.34 -22.21 -5.10
C GLY A 106 27.48 -21.18 -6.23
N ASP A 107 27.50 -21.63 -7.48
CA ASP A 107 27.59 -20.75 -8.65
C ASP A 107 26.26 -20.03 -8.93
N ASP A 108 26.34 -18.91 -9.65
CA ASP A 108 25.17 -18.17 -10.09
C ASP A 108 24.50 -18.89 -11.28
N PRO A 109 23.26 -19.42 -11.13
CA PRO A 109 22.59 -20.18 -12.17
C PRO A 109 22.27 -19.34 -13.43
N LEU A 110 22.34 -18.01 -13.35
CA LEU A 110 22.18 -17.14 -14.51
C LEU A 110 23.44 -17.07 -15.38
N ASN A 111 24.59 -17.50 -14.86
CA ASN A 111 25.85 -17.51 -15.57
C ASN A 111 26.16 -18.88 -16.17
N ASN A 112 26.61 -18.87 -17.42
CA ASN A 112 27.13 -20.08 -18.05
C ASN A 112 28.61 -20.25 -17.69
N PHE A 113 28.91 -21.20 -16.81
CA PHE A 113 30.26 -21.53 -16.33
C PHE A 113 31.27 -21.93 -17.43
N ALA A 114 30.79 -22.21 -18.66
CA ALA A 114 31.64 -22.57 -19.79
C ALA A 114 31.92 -21.40 -20.75
N ARG A 115 31.62 -20.16 -20.36
CA ARG A 115 31.98 -18.97 -21.15
C ARG A 115 33.50 -18.73 -21.11
N SER A 116 34.00 -17.99 -22.10
CA SER A 116 35.43 -17.68 -22.23
C SER A 116 35.99 -16.82 -21.10
N ASP A 117 35.13 -16.09 -20.37
CA ASP A 117 35.48 -15.28 -19.20
C ASP A 117 35.39 -16.05 -17.87
N CYS A 118 35.01 -17.33 -17.91
CA CYS A 118 34.95 -18.21 -16.73
C CYS A 118 36.18 -19.13 -16.65
N TYR A 119 36.69 -19.33 -15.43
CA TYR A 119 37.86 -20.16 -15.17
C TYR A 119 37.52 -21.50 -14.51
N VAL A 120 36.25 -21.91 -14.51
CA VAL A 120 35.73 -23.09 -13.79
C VAL A 120 36.45 -24.39 -14.18
N TYR A 121 36.64 -24.63 -15.48
CA TYR A 121 37.38 -25.81 -15.98
C TYR A 121 38.87 -25.75 -15.60
N LEU A 122 39.48 -24.56 -15.63
CA LEU A 122 40.89 -24.35 -15.26
C LEU A 122 41.11 -24.57 -13.76
N ARG A 123 40.22 -24.02 -12.94
CA ARG A 123 40.23 -24.12 -11.47
C ARG A 123 39.63 -25.42 -10.94
N ARG A 124 39.21 -26.33 -11.83
CA ARG A 124 38.63 -27.64 -11.48
C ARG A 124 37.42 -27.54 -10.55
N GLU A 125 36.68 -26.43 -10.62
CA GLU A 125 35.51 -26.15 -9.77
C GLU A 125 34.27 -26.95 -10.19
N LEU A 126 34.25 -27.48 -11.43
CA LEU A 126 33.15 -28.28 -11.96
C LEU A 126 33.18 -29.71 -11.40
N VAL A 127 32.05 -30.16 -10.87
CA VAL A 127 31.75 -31.58 -10.66
C VAL A 127 31.32 -32.17 -12.01
N ALA A 128 32.28 -32.72 -12.74
CA ALA A 128 32.10 -33.13 -14.14
C ALA A 128 31.37 -34.49 -14.27
N TRP A 129 30.42 -34.55 -15.21
CA TRP A 129 29.71 -35.77 -15.60
C TRP A 129 30.38 -36.38 -16.84
N GLY A 130 31.17 -37.43 -16.63
CA GLY A 130 31.96 -38.07 -17.69
C GLY A 130 31.13 -38.77 -18.78
N ASP A 131 29.85 -39.01 -18.54
CA ASP A 131 28.91 -39.60 -19.50
C ASP A 131 28.32 -38.59 -20.50
N SER A 132 28.46 -37.28 -20.20
CA SER A 132 27.71 -36.22 -20.86
C SER A 132 28.61 -35.08 -21.37
N VAL A 133 28.40 -34.67 -22.61
CA VAL A 133 29.10 -33.54 -23.23
C VAL A 133 28.26 -32.27 -23.13
N LYS A 134 28.88 -31.13 -22.78
CA LYS A 134 28.18 -29.83 -22.69
C LYS A 134 27.88 -29.28 -24.09
N LEU A 135 26.60 -29.00 -24.34
CA LEU A 135 26.14 -28.43 -25.61
C LEU A 135 26.36 -26.90 -25.65
N ARG A 136 27.20 -26.43 -26.57
CA ARG A 136 27.52 -25.00 -26.73
C ARG A 136 26.55 -24.33 -27.72
N TYR A 137 25.45 -23.78 -27.20
CA TYR A 137 24.45 -23.07 -28.02
C TYR A 137 24.94 -21.71 -28.55
N GLY A 138 25.68 -20.94 -27.76
CA GLY A 138 25.98 -19.53 -28.05
C GLY A 138 24.86 -18.58 -27.63
N ASP A 139 24.92 -17.34 -28.07
CA ASP A 139 23.95 -16.29 -27.72
C ASP A 139 22.74 -16.32 -28.67
N LYS A 140 22.92 -16.86 -29.89
CA LYS A 140 21.90 -16.92 -30.93
C LYS A 140 22.02 -18.19 -31.80
N PRO A 141 20.97 -18.56 -32.55
CA PRO A 141 20.99 -19.75 -33.40
C PRO A 141 22.16 -19.83 -34.37
N GLU A 142 22.64 -18.70 -34.88
CA GLU A 142 23.74 -18.64 -35.85
C GLU A 142 25.09 -19.09 -35.28
N ASP A 143 25.26 -19.10 -33.96
CA ASP A 143 26.54 -19.45 -33.31
C ASP A 143 26.78 -20.97 -33.31
N SER A 144 25.71 -21.77 -33.36
CA SER A 144 25.70 -23.24 -33.48
C SER A 144 24.47 -23.75 -34.27
N PRO A 145 24.34 -23.45 -35.57
CA PRO A 145 23.08 -23.60 -36.31
C PRO A 145 22.47 -25.00 -36.29
N TYR A 146 23.32 -26.03 -36.44
CA TYR A 146 22.89 -27.42 -36.41
C TYR A 146 22.27 -27.80 -35.06
N LEU A 147 22.92 -27.41 -33.96
CA LEU A 147 22.49 -27.76 -32.61
C LEU A 147 21.11 -27.15 -32.30
N TRP A 148 20.93 -25.87 -32.63
CA TRP A 148 19.64 -25.19 -32.43
C TRP A 148 18.53 -25.82 -33.25
N ASP A 149 18.75 -26.10 -34.54
CA ASP A 149 17.75 -26.74 -35.39
C ASP A 149 17.40 -28.17 -34.93
N HIS A 150 18.42 -28.96 -34.55
CA HIS A 150 18.22 -30.31 -34.06
C HIS A 150 17.40 -30.32 -32.77
N MET A 151 17.75 -29.49 -31.80
CA MET A 151 17.07 -29.43 -30.50
C MET A 151 15.67 -28.83 -30.61
N LYS A 152 15.47 -27.85 -31.49
CA LYS A 152 14.14 -27.35 -31.82
C LYS A 152 13.24 -28.48 -32.33
N ARG A 153 13.69 -29.26 -33.32
CA ARG A 153 12.93 -30.39 -33.88
C ARG A 153 12.66 -31.47 -32.83
N TYR A 154 13.63 -31.73 -31.96
CA TYR A 154 13.46 -32.62 -30.82
C TYR A 154 12.35 -32.14 -29.88
N CYS A 155 12.39 -30.89 -29.43
CA CYS A 155 11.35 -30.31 -28.56
C CYS A 155 9.97 -30.30 -29.23
N GLU A 156 9.89 -29.96 -30.52
CA GLU A 156 8.65 -30.02 -31.29
C GLU A 156 8.11 -31.45 -31.38
N TYR A 157 8.97 -32.45 -31.59
CA TYR A 157 8.58 -33.86 -31.65
C TYR A 157 8.06 -34.35 -30.29
N THR A 158 8.78 -34.04 -29.21
CA THR A 158 8.36 -34.34 -27.83
C THR A 158 6.99 -33.74 -27.53
N ALA A 159 6.75 -32.48 -27.91
CA ALA A 159 5.46 -31.81 -27.69
C ALA A 159 4.29 -32.42 -28.49
N ARG A 160 4.55 -33.09 -29.63
CA ARG A 160 3.50 -33.84 -30.36
C ARG A 160 3.03 -35.06 -29.57
N ILE A 161 3.94 -35.72 -28.87
CA ILE A 161 3.67 -36.99 -28.17
C ILE A 161 3.14 -36.74 -26.76
N PHE A 162 3.81 -35.87 -26.00
CA PHE A 162 3.57 -35.69 -24.58
C PHE A 162 2.75 -34.44 -24.26
N HIS A 163 1.94 -34.52 -23.20
CA HIS A 163 1.14 -33.40 -22.68
C HIS A 163 1.95 -32.47 -21.79
N GLY A 164 3.12 -32.92 -21.34
CA GLY A 164 4.03 -32.12 -20.54
C GLY A 164 5.46 -32.61 -20.60
N ILE A 165 6.37 -31.79 -20.10
CA ILE A 165 7.81 -32.03 -20.08
C ILE A 165 8.40 -31.67 -18.72
N ARG A 166 9.39 -32.44 -18.28
CA ARG A 166 10.24 -32.16 -17.11
C ARG A 166 11.54 -31.55 -17.58
N LEU A 167 11.85 -30.34 -17.12
CA LEU A 167 13.15 -29.69 -17.31
C LEU A 167 14.06 -30.14 -16.17
N ASP A 168 14.95 -31.07 -16.50
CA ASP A 168 16.04 -31.49 -15.64
C ASP A 168 17.06 -30.37 -15.47
N ASN A 169 17.53 -30.15 -14.25
CA ASN A 169 18.56 -29.15 -13.93
C ASN A 169 18.34 -27.79 -14.64
N CYS A 170 17.09 -27.28 -14.60
CA CYS A 170 16.66 -26.11 -15.37
C CYS A 170 17.53 -24.87 -15.11
N HIS A 171 17.96 -24.70 -13.87
CA HIS A 171 18.84 -23.63 -13.42
C HIS A 171 20.22 -23.62 -14.10
N SER A 172 20.67 -24.74 -14.68
CA SER A 172 21.94 -24.84 -15.40
C SER A 172 21.80 -24.65 -16.92
N THR A 173 20.57 -24.41 -17.40
CA THR A 173 20.28 -24.16 -18.82
C THR A 173 20.22 -22.66 -19.08
N PRO A 174 20.99 -22.12 -20.05
CA PRO A 174 20.89 -20.71 -20.40
C PRO A 174 19.45 -20.33 -20.76
N ILE A 175 18.91 -19.33 -20.07
CA ILE A 175 17.48 -19.02 -20.09
C ILE A 175 16.95 -18.71 -21.49
N HIS A 176 17.73 -18.04 -22.35
CA HIS A 176 17.33 -17.72 -23.72
C HIS A 176 17.22 -18.97 -24.61
N VAL A 177 18.01 -19.99 -24.34
CA VAL A 177 17.92 -21.28 -25.05
C VAL A 177 16.64 -21.99 -24.63
N ALA A 178 16.40 -22.13 -23.33
CA ALA A 178 15.20 -22.77 -22.82
C ALA A 178 13.93 -22.07 -23.30
N GLU A 179 13.91 -20.73 -23.27
CA GLU A 179 12.79 -19.90 -23.74
C GLU A 179 12.47 -20.19 -25.21
N TYR A 180 13.47 -20.18 -26.10
CA TYR A 180 13.29 -20.49 -27.52
C TYR A 180 12.75 -21.91 -27.76
N MET A 181 13.29 -22.90 -27.05
CA MET A 181 12.89 -24.30 -27.23
C MET A 181 11.47 -24.56 -26.72
N LEU A 182 11.11 -23.96 -25.58
CA LEU A 182 9.75 -24.04 -25.03
C LEU A 182 8.74 -23.32 -25.91
N ASP A 183 9.10 -22.17 -26.48
CA ASP A 183 8.24 -21.46 -27.43
C ASP A 183 8.00 -22.28 -28.70
N ALA A 184 9.01 -22.99 -29.20
CA ALA A 184 8.85 -23.92 -30.31
C ALA A 184 7.90 -25.09 -29.93
N ALA A 185 8.09 -25.66 -28.75
CA ALA A 185 7.23 -26.73 -28.23
C ALA A 185 5.78 -26.25 -28.05
N ARG A 186 5.55 -25.05 -27.51
CA ARG A 186 4.22 -24.46 -27.30
C ARG A 186 3.51 -24.07 -28.60
N LYS A 187 4.25 -23.74 -29.65
CA LYS A 187 3.66 -23.57 -30.99
C LYS A 187 3.04 -24.86 -31.52
N VAL A 188 3.60 -26.01 -31.14
CA VAL A 188 3.05 -27.33 -31.47
C VAL A 188 1.92 -27.71 -30.52
N ARG A 189 2.09 -27.47 -29.22
CA ARG A 189 1.11 -27.76 -28.17
C ARG A 189 0.89 -26.53 -27.27
N PRO A 190 -0.13 -25.71 -27.53
CA PRO A 190 -0.36 -24.48 -26.76
C PRO A 190 -0.64 -24.70 -25.27
N ASP A 191 -1.15 -25.86 -24.89
CA ASP A 191 -1.47 -26.28 -23.52
C ASP A 191 -0.37 -27.15 -22.87
N LEU A 192 0.86 -27.09 -23.37
CA LEU A 192 1.99 -27.88 -22.86
C LEU A 192 2.27 -27.58 -21.38
N TYR A 193 2.20 -28.61 -20.53
CA TYR A 193 2.50 -28.50 -19.10
C TYR A 193 4.00 -28.67 -18.84
N VAL A 194 4.64 -27.67 -18.24
CA VAL A 194 6.08 -27.66 -17.97
C VAL A 194 6.33 -27.76 -16.47
N ILE A 195 7.06 -28.80 -16.05
CA ILE A 195 7.61 -28.90 -14.71
C ILE A 195 9.12 -28.71 -14.74
N ALA A 196 9.69 -28.10 -13.71
CA ALA A 196 11.12 -27.87 -13.66
C ALA A 196 11.71 -28.28 -12.31
N GLU A 197 12.86 -28.95 -12.39
CA GLU A 197 13.78 -29.05 -11.29
C GLU A 197 14.59 -27.76 -11.21
N LEU A 198 14.20 -26.90 -10.27
CA LEU A 198 14.73 -25.55 -10.12
C LEU A 198 14.98 -25.30 -8.63
N PHE A 199 16.26 -25.35 -8.27
CA PHE A 199 16.76 -25.17 -6.92
C PHE A 199 17.79 -24.04 -6.92
N THR A 200 17.32 -22.80 -6.98
CA THR A 200 18.21 -21.66 -6.79
C THR A 200 18.25 -21.27 -5.31
N ASN A 201 19.27 -20.50 -4.93
CA ASN A 201 19.39 -19.98 -3.56
C ASN A 201 18.45 -18.79 -3.29
N SER A 202 17.52 -18.46 -4.20
CA SER A 202 16.68 -17.28 -4.11
C SER A 202 15.33 -17.44 -4.84
N ASP A 203 14.23 -17.26 -4.10
CA ASP A 203 12.87 -17.20 -4.67
C ASP A 203 12.76 -16.14 -5.80
N ILE A 204 13.55 -15.06 -5.74
CA ILE A 204 13.59 -14.03 -6.79
C ILE A 204 14.18 -14.60 -8.09
N THR A 205 15.22 -15.41 -7.99
CA THR A 205 15.86 -16.03 -9.16
C THR A 205 14.93 -17.10 -9.75
N ASP A 206 14.30 -17.91 -8.91
CA ASP A 206 13.25 -18.85 -9.34
C ASP A 206 12.16 -18.13 -10.16
N ASN A 207 11.69 -16.98 -9.67
CA ASN A 207 10.67 -16.17 -10.35
C ASN A 207 11.10 -15.69 -11.73
N VAL A 208 12.39 -15.37 -11.95
CA VAL A 208 12.90 -15.00 -13.28
C VAL A 208 12.71 -16.15 -14.27
N PHE A 209 13.10 -17.37 -13.88
CA PHE A 209 12.93 -18.56 -14.71
C PHE A 209 11.45 -18.88 -14.93
N VAL A 210 10.63 -18.89 -13.87
CA VAL A 210 9.20 -19.20 -13.97
C VAL A 210 8.48 -18.24 -14.91
N ASN A 211 8.71 -16.93 -14.77
CA ASN A 211 8.01 -15.92 -15.57
C ASN A 211 8.45 -15.90 -17.03
N ARG A 212 9.75 -16.07 -17.31
CA ARG A 212 10.26 -16.05 -18.68
C ARG A 212 9.96 -17.35 -19.44
N LEU A 213 10.18 -18.49 -18.77
CA LEU A 213 9.98 -19.79 -19.39
C LEU A 213 8.51 -20.24 -19.36
N GLY A 214 7.66 -19.57 -18.58
CA GLY A 214 6.26 -19.96 -18.38
C GLY A 214 6.12 -21.32 -17.69
N ILE A 215 6.99 -21.63 -16.72
CA ILE A 215 6.95 -22.92 -16.01
C ILE A 215 5.64 -23.02 -15.26
N ASN A 216 4.95 -24.17 -15.38
CA ASN A 216 3.68 -24.39 -14.71
C ASN A 216 3.88 -24.81 -13.26
N SER A 217 4.82 -25.72 -12.98
CA SER A 217 5.12 -26.17 -11.62
C SER A 217 6.59 -26.37 -11.35
N LEU A 218 7.01 -26.06 -10.11
CA LEU A 218 8.34 -26.40 -9.61
C LEU A 218 8.30 -27.72 -8.86
N ILE A 219 9.30 -28.57 -9.09
CA ILE A 219 9.46 -29.81 -8.34
C ILE A 219 9.88 -29.48 -6.91
N ARG A 220 9.21 -30.12 -5.95
CA ARG A 220 9.51 -30.05 -4.51
C ARG A 220 9.51 -31.47 -3.96
N GLU A 221 10.39 -31.73 -3.00
CA GLU A 221 10.67 -33.10 -2.54
C GLU A 221 10.34 -33.23 -1.05
N ALA A 222 9.53 -34.21 -0.66
CA ALA A 222 9.26 -34.48 0.75
C ALA A 222 10.54 -34.94 1.48
N MET A 223 11.44 -35.62 0.76
CA MET A 223 12.72 -36.09 1.26
C MET A 223 13.70 -34.98 1.65
N SER A 224 13.48 -33.73 1.22
CA SER A 224 14.29 -32.60 1.70
C SER A 224 14.00 -32.24 3.16
N ALA A 225 12.89 -32.74 3.72
CA ALA A 225 12.57 -32.53 5.13
C ALA A 225 13.39 -33.46 6.04
N PRO A 226 14.18 -32.93 7.00
CA PRO A 226 14.92 -33.74 7.96
C PRO A 226 14.06 -34.29 9.11
N ASN A 227 12.86 -33.74 9.31
CA ASN A 227 11.92 -34.14 10.37
C ASN A 227 10.47 -33.83 9.96
N SER A 228 9.52 -34.29 10.77
CA SER A 228 8.07 -34.12 10.54
C SER A 228 7.62 -32.66 10.47
N HIS A 229 8.26 -31.78 11.25
CA HIS A 229 7.91 -30.37 11.31
C HIS A 229 8.25 -29.66 10.01
N GLU A 230 9.44 -29.91 9.45
CA GLU A 230 9.83 -29.37 8.15
C GLU A 230 8.96 -29.92 7.01
N GLU A 231 8.55 -31.19 7.07
CA GLU A 231 7.62 -31.75 6.09
C GLU A 231 6.25 -31.06 6.16
N GLY A 232 5.71 -30.87 7.38
CA GLY A 232 4.49 -30.09 7.61
C GLY A 232 4.61 -28.65 7.11
N ARG A 233 5.78 -28.00 7.26
CA ARG A 233 6.04 -26.65 6.73
C ARG A 233 6.00 -26.62 5.20
N LEU A 234 6.53 -27.64 4.53
CA LEU A 234 6.46 -27.78 3.06
C LEU A 234 5.00 -27.98 2.61
N VAL A 235 4.24 -28.85 3.32
CA VAL A 235 2.80 -29.03 3.07
C VAL A 235 2.05 -27.71 3.20
N TYR A 236 2.33 -26.91 4.23
CA TYR A 236 1.69 -25.59 4.39
C TYR A 236 2.07 -24.63 3.26
N ARG A 237 3.38 -24.49 2.96
CA ARG A 237 3.89 -23.54 1.96
C ARG A 237 3.33 -23.81 0.56
N TYR A 238 3.18 -25.08 0.18
CA TYR A 238 2.64 -25.50 -1.12
C TYR A 238 1.17 -25.95 -1.03
N GLY A 239 0.55 -25.75 0.13
CA GLY A 239 -0.75 -26.29 0.50
C GLY A 239 -1.94 -25.48 0.02
N GLY A 240 -1.74 -24.30 -0.57
CA GLY A 240 -2.82 -23.40 -0.98
C GLY A 240 -3.06 -22.27 0.01
N GLU A 241 -4.30 -21.77 0.04
CA GLU A 241 -4.66 -20.63 0.89
C GLU A 241 -4.84 -21.06 2.35
N PRO A 242 -4.59 -20.21 3.36
CA PRO A 242 -4.94 -20.51 4.74
C PRO A 242 -6.45 -20.80 4.95
N VAL A 243 -6.78 -21.70 5.87
CA VAL A 243 -8.17 -21.89 6.33
C VAL A 243 -8.71 -20.58 6.92
N GLY A 244 -9.88 -20.16 6.46
CA GLY A 244 -10.48 -18.89 6.85
C GLY A 244 -9.92 -17.67 6.11
N ALA A 245 -9.23 -17.88 4.99
CA ALA A 245 -8.80 -16.80 4.11
C ALA A 245 -9.95 -15.85 3.74
N PHE A 246 -9.62 -14.57 3.57
CA PHE A 246 -10.60 -13.55 3.19
C PHE A 246 -11.34 -13.92 1.89
N LEU A 247 -12.62 -13.57 1.83
CA LEU A 247 -13.41 -13.82 0.63
C LEU A 247 -12.94 -12.87 -0.47
N LEU A 248 -12.55 -13.44 -1.61
CA LEU A 248 -12.04 -12.66 -2.72
C LEU A 248 -13.20 -11.98 -3.48
N PRO A 249 -13.10 -10.68 -3.79
CA PRO A 249 -14.08 -10.01 -4.63
C PRO A 249 -14.02 -10.54 -6.07
N PRO A 250 -15.11 -10.43 -6.85
CA PRO A 250 -15.19 -10.95 -8.22
C PRO A 250 -14.21 -10.27 -9.18
N VAL A 251 -13.81 -9.03 -8.88
CA VAL A 251 -12.80 -8.27 -9.63
C VAL A 251 -11.68 -7.92 -8.67
N ARG A 252 -10.46 -8.35 -9.00
CA ARG A 252 -9.24 -8.01 -8.25
C ARG A 252 -8.08 -7.71 -9.20
N PRO A 253 -7.13 -6.86 -8.79
CA PRO A 253 -5.85 -6.75 -9.47
C PRO A 253 -5.15 -8.11 -9.52
N MET A 254 -4.36 -8.35 -10.57
CA MET A 254 -3.46 -9.48 -10.62
C MET A 254 -2.36 -9.26 -9.57
N VAL A 255 -2.24 -10.17 -8.61
CA VAL A 255 -1.25 -10.10 -7.53
C VAL A 255 -0.20 -11.20 -7.71
N PRO A 256 1.07 -10.96 -7.34
CA PRO A 256 2.08 -12.02 -7.29
C PRO A 256 1.62 -13.18 -6.39
N CYS A 257 1.95 -14.41 -6.76
CA CYS A 257 1.70 -15.61 -5.96
C CYS A 257 2.90 -16.55 -5.98
N ILE A 258 2.93 -17.51 -5.06
CA ILE A 258 3.94 -18.57 -5.05
C ILE A 258 3.76 -19.43 -6.31
N ALA A 259 4.87 -19.75 -7.00
CA ALA A 259 4.85 -20.66 -8.12
C ALA A 259 4.24 -22.00 -7.71
N HIS A 260 3.36 -22.55 -8.55
CA HIS A 260 2.70 -23.81 -8.25
C HIS A 260 3.74 -24.93 -8.08
N ALA A 261 3.47 -25.88 -7.21
CA ALA A 261 4.38 -26.99 -6.92
C ALA A 261 3.88 -28.30 -7.52
N ILE A 262 4.81 -29.19 -7.84
CA ILE A 262 4.56 -30.63 -7.86
C ILE A 262 5.35 -31.23 -6.69
N PHE A 263 4.64 -31.70 -5.67
CA PHE A 263 5.23 -32.19 -4.44
C PHE A 263 5.38 -33.71 -4.53
N LEU A 264 6.62 -34.17 -4.62
CA LEU A 264 6.96 -35.57 -4.80
C LEU A 264 7.29 -36.19 -3.44
N ASP A 265 6.66 -37.32 -3.11
CA ASP A 265 7.04 -38.06 -1.90
C ASP A 265 8.48 -38.58 -2.03
N LEU A 266 8.83 -39.10 -3.22
CA LEU A 266 10.18 -39.56 -3.56
C LEU A 266 10.49 -39.26 -5.02
N THR A 267 11.60 -38.58 -5.28
CA THR A 267 12.16 -38.42 -6.64
C THR A 267 13.08 -39.59 -6.98
N HIS A 268 13.41 -39.76 -8.26
CA HIS A 268 14.27 -40.85 -8.70
C HIS A 268 15.72 -40.68 -8.25
N ASP A 269 16.12 -39.47 -7.83
CA ASP A 269 17.45 -39.17 -7.31
C ASP A 269 17.54 -39.32 -5.78
N ASN A 270 16.40 -39.46 -5.10
CA ASN A 270 16.37 -39.58 -3.65
C ASN A 270 16.73 -41.00 -3.18
N ARG A 271 17.45 -41.11 -2.06
CA ARG A 271 17.63 -42.37 -1.33
C ARG A 271 16.29 -42.86 -0.76
N SER A 272 16.13 -44.18 -0.59
CA SER A 272 14.88 -44.73 -0.07
C SER A 272 14.64 -44.22 1.36
N PRO A 273 13.40 -43.84 1.74
CA PRO A 273 13.08 -43.47 3.12
C PRO A 273 13.40 -44.61 4.09
N ALA A 274 13.34 -45.86 3.64
CA ALA A 274 13.77 -47.00 4.43
C ALA A 274 15.26 -46.93 4.80
N GLU A 275 16.13 -46.28 4.02
CA GLU A 275 17.56 -46.12 4.32
C GLU A 275 17.80 -44.96 5.28
N VAL A 276 17.25 -43.78 4.95
CA VAL A 276 17.57 -42.50 5.61
C VAL A 276 16.59 -42.07 6.70
N ARG A 277 15.41 -42.69 6.75
CA ARG A 277 14.37 -42.55 7.80
C ARG A 277 14.01 -43.96 8.28
N THR A 278 12.74 -44.35 8.13
CA THR A 278 12.25 -45.72 8.31
C THR A 278 11.21 -46.05 7.23
N ALA A 279 11.02 -47.34 6.95
CA ALA A 279 9.92 -47.79 6.08
C ALA A 279 8.53 -47.48 6.67
N TRP A 280 8.44 -47.28 7.99
CA TRP A 280 7.21 -46.91 8.69
C TRP A 280 6.74 -45.49 8.36
N ASP A 281 7.66 -44.61 7.97
CA ASP A 281 7.36 -43.23 7.60
C ASP A 281 6.74 -43.11 6.20
N MET A 282 6.88 -44.13 5.35
CA MET A 282 6.48 -44.05 3.95
C MET A 282 4.97 -43.80 3.80
N LEU A 283 4.13 -44.42 4.64
CA LEU A 283 2.69 -44.17 4.69
C LEU A 283 2.31 -42.77 5.20
N PRO A 284 2.72 -42.34 6.42
CA PRO A 284 2.37 -41.00 6.92
C PRO A 284 2.95 -39.87 6.07
N SER A 285 4.16 -40.01 5.53
CA SER A 285 4.77 -38.99 4.65
C SER A 285 3.98 -38.82 3.35
N THR A 286 3.64 -39.90 2.65
CA THR A 286 2.80 -39.77 1.46
C THR A 286 1.41 -39.21 1.79
N ALA A 287 0.86 -39.50 2.96
CA ALA A 287 -0.43 -38.95 3.38
C ALA A 287 -0.37 -37.42 3.57
N LEU A 288 0.73 -36.91 4.12
CA LEU A 288 1.00 -35.48 4.24
C LEU A 288 1.14 -34.82 2.86
N VAL A 289 1.92 -35.41 1.95
CA VAL A 289 2.07 -34.93 0.56
C VAL A 289 0.72 -34.88 -0.16
N SER A 290 -0.10 -35.94 -0.06
CA SER A 290 -1.43 -36.00 -0.65
C SER A 290 -2.41 -34.96 -0.08
N MET A 291 -2.14 -34.40 1.11
CA MET A 291 -2.97 -33.35 1.69
C MET A 291 -2.56 -31.93 1.25
N ALA A 292 -1.42 -31.72 0.59
CA ALA A 292 -1.08 -30.43 0.01
C ALA A 292 -2.02 -30.08 -1.17
N CYS A 293 -2.46 -28.82 -1.31
CA CYS A 293 -3.19 -28.33 -2.50
C CYS A 293 -2.27 -28.00 -3.67
N CYS A 294 -1.48 -28.97 -4.10
CA CYS A 294 -0.65 -28.88 -5.29
C CYS A 294 -0.67 -30.21 -6.05
N ALA A 295 0.01 -30.30 -7.19
CA ALA A 295 0.17 -31.59 -7.84
C ALA A 295 1.02 -32.50 -6.94
N SER A 296 0.74 -33.80 -6.91
CA SER A 296 1.57 -34.78 -6.19
C SER A 296 2.11 -35.85 -7.13
N GLY A 297 3.18 -36.52 -6.73
CA GLY A 297 3.74 -37.64 -7.49
C GLY A 297 4.71 -38.47 -6.68
N SER A 298 5.13 -39.60 -7.24
CA SER A 298 6.06 -40.53 -6.60
C SER A 298 6.84 -41.31 -7.65
N THR A 299 8.01 -41.79 -7.26
CA THR A 299 8.79 -42.73 -8.08
C THR A 299 8.39 -44.17 -7.75
N ARG A 300 8.27 -45.00 -8.79
CA ARG A 300 7.92 -46.42 -8.64
C ARG A 300 8.95 -47.14 -7.76
N GLY A 301 8.46 -47.96 -6.82
CA GLY A 301 9.26 -48.58 -5.76
C GLY A 301 8.95 -47.99 -4.38
N TYR A 302 8.49 -46.74 -4.30
CA TYR A 302 8.05 -46.16 -3.03
C TYR A 302 6.84 -46.91 -2.46
N ASP A 303 5.80 -47.08 -3.27
CA ASP A 303 4.54 -47.70 -2.84
C ASP A 303 4.71 -49.20 -2.54
N GLU A 304 5.62 -49.87 -3.23
CA GLU A 304 5.98 -51.26 -2.99
C GLU A 304 6.91 -51.46 -1.77
N LEU A 305 7.32 -50.38 -1.07
CA LEU A 305 8.26 -50.40 0.07
C LEU A 305 9.65 -50.97 -0.30
N VAL A 306 10.21 -50.56 -1.44
CA VAL A 306 11.58 -50.92 -1.84
C VAL A 306 12.57 -50.26 -0.86
N PRO A 307 13.38 -51.05 -0.13
CA PRO A 307 14.13 -50.51 1.00
C PRO A 307 15.49 -49.90 0.63
N HIS A 308 15.84 -49.85 -0.66
CA HIS A 308 17.11 -49.36 -1.16
C HIS A 308 16.91 -48.35 -2.29
N HIS A 309 17.93 -47.51 -2.52
CA HIS A 309 17.93 -46.60 -3.68
C HIS A 309 18.01 -47.37 -5.00
N ILE A 310 17.16 -47.01 -5.97
CA ILE A 310 17.12 -47.60 -7.31
C ILE A 310 18.01 -46.76 -8.22
N HIS A 311 19.26 -47.18 -8.42
CA HIS A 311 20.25 -46.38 -9.13
C HIS A 311 19.96 -46.32 -10.64
N VAL A 312 19.88 -45.11 -11.20
CA VAL A 312 19.53 -44.90 -12.63
C VAL A 312 20.58 -45.42 -13.62
N VAL A 313 21.81 -45.72 -13.17
CA VAL A 313 22.90 -46.24 -14.00
C VAL A 313 23.17 -47.73 -13.76
N ASP A 314 23.16 -48.17 -12.50
CA ASP A 314 23.69 -49.50 -12.12
C ASP A 314 22.60 -50.56 -11.92
N GLU A 315 21.33 -50.15 -11.82
CA GLU A 315 20.24 -51.10 -11.61
C GLU A 315 19.90 -51.84 -12.91
N THR A 316 20.04 -53.17 -12.89
CA THR A 316 19.76 -54.03 -14.06
C THR A 316 18.48 -54.86 -13.91
N ARG A 317 17.90 -54.91 -12.72
CA ARG A 317 16.70 -55.71 -12.43
C ARG A 317 15.45 -55.01 -12.95
N VAL A 318 14.40 -55.79 -13.19
CA VAL A 318 13.12 -55.25 -13.68
C VAL A 318 12.15 -55.04 -12.53
N TYR A 319 11.28 -54.04 -12.65
CA TYR A 319 10.14 -53.92 -11.74
C TYR A 319 9.21 -55.13 -11.85
N GLN A 320 8.58 -55.50 -10.74
CA GLN A 320 7.58 -56.56 -10.71
C GLN A 320 6.38 -56.23 -11.64
N ALA A 321 5.78 -57.25 -12.25
CA ALA A 321 4.61 -57.10 -13.11
C ALA A 321 3.31 -56.99 -12.29
N TRP A 322 2.34 -56.21 -12.75
CA TRP A 322 1.04 -56.12 -12.07
C TRP A 322 0.20 -57.38 -12.29
N THR A 323 -0.49 -57.86 -11.25
CA THR A 323 -1.47 -58.95 -11.32
C THR A 323 -2.73 -58.63 -10.51
N ASP A 324 -3.89 -59.13 -10.97
CA ASP A 324 -5.16 -59.03 -10.24
C ASP A 324 -5.40 -60.22 -9.28
N ALA A 325 -4.52 -61.22 -9.31
CA ALA A 325 -4.55 -62.39 -8.42
C ALA A 325 -3.65 -62.22 -7.19
N GLU A 326 -3.57 -63.26 -6.34
CA GLU A 326 -2.54 -63.33 -5.30
C GLU A 326 -1.15 -63.32 -5.96
N PRO A 327 -0.24 -62.42 -5.54
CA PRO A 327 1.00 -62.19 -6.27
C PRO A 327 1.97 -63.35 -6.08
N THR A 328 2.56 -63.83 -7.18
CA THR A 328 3.66 -64.80 -7.16
C THR A 328 5.02 -64.12 -7.39
N ARG A 329 6.12 -64.88 -7.49
CA ARG A 329 7.47 -64.30 -7.67
C ARG A 329 7.50 -63.43 -8.92
N GLY A 330 7.96 -62.19 -8.78
CA GLY A 330 8.04 -61.22 -9.88
C GLY A 330 6.74 -60.47 -10.17
N GLU A 331 5.69 -60.68 -9.37
CA GLU A 331 4.42 -59.98 -9.48
C GLU A 331 4.14 -59.08 -8.26
N CYS A 332 3.39 -58.01 -8.47
CA CYS A 332 2.84 -57.16 -7.42
C CYS A 332 1.35 -56.86 -7.71
N ASN A 333 0.62 -56.48 -6.67
CA ASN A 333 -0.80 -56.14 -6.76
C ASN A 333 -1.16 -55.09 -5.70
N GLU A 334 -2.45 -54.87 -5.49
CA GLU A 334 -2.96 -53.89 -4.53
C GLU A 334 -2.51 -54.15 -3.07
N SER A 335 -2.27 -55.40 -2.66
CA SER A 335 -1.83 -55.73 -1.29
C SER A 335 -0.32 -55.61 -1.08
N SER A 336 0.44 -55.25 -2.13
CA SER A 336 1.89 -55.05 -2.04
C SER A 336 2.22 -53.72 -1.37
N GLY A 337 3.03 -53.77 -0.31
CA GLY A 337 3.48 -52.59 0.42
C GLY A 337 2.33 -51.69 0.91
N ILE A 338 2.34 -50.43 0.46
CA ILE A 338 1.31 -49.41 0.74
C ILE A 338 0.50 -49.04 -0.51
N VAL A 339 0.53 -49.84 -1.58
CA VAL A 339 -0.18 -49.56 -2.85
C VAL A 339 -1.68 -49.29 -2.62
N ARG A 340 -2.36 -50.12 -1.81
CA ARG A 340 -3.76 -49.87 -1.42
C ARG A 340 -3.96 -48.51 -0.74
N CYS A 341 -3.07 -48.16 0.19
CA CYS A 341 -3.12 -46.89 0.90
C CYS A 341 -2.94 -45.71 -0.08
N LYS A 342 -1.95 -45.77 -0.96
CA LYS A 342 -1.70 -44.75 -1.98
C LYS A 342 -2.90 -44.56 -2.91
N ARG A 343 -3.58 -45.64 -3.33
CA ARG A 343 -4.80 -45.53 -4.13
C ARG A 343 -5.88 -44.71 -3.41
N LEU A 344 -6.09 -44.94 -2.12
CA LEU A 344 -7.07 -44.22 -1.32
C LEU A 344 -6.68 -42.77 -1.08
N LEU A 345 -5.39 -42.50 -0.82
CA LEU A 345 -4.86 -41.14 -0.69
C LEU A 345 -4.97 -40.35 -2.01
N ASN A 346 -4.66 -40.98 -3.15
CA ASN A 346 -4.82 -40.36 -4.48
C ASN A 346 -6.29 -40.08 -4.79
N LYS A 347 -7.20 -41.01 -4.44
CA LYS A 347 -8.65 -40.79 -4.56
C LYS A 347 -9.09 -39.60 -3.70
N LEU A 348 -8.68 -39.55 -2.43
CA LEU A 348 -8.98 -38.43 -1.55
C LEU A 348 -8.41 -37.11 -2.10
N HIS A 349 -7.14 -37.08 -2.51
CA HIS A 349 -6.49 -35.91 -3.09
C HIS A 349 -7.25 -35.40 -4.33
N PHE A 350 -7.62 -36.31 -5.24
CA PHE A 350 -8.43 -35.99 -6.42
C PHE A 350 -9.80 -35.42 -6.03
N GLU A 351 -10.51 -36.05 -5.11
CA GLU A 351 -11.82 -35.59 -4.63
C GLU A 351 -11.74 -34.20 -3.98
N LEU A 352 -10.73 -33.98 -3.14
CA LEU A 352 -10.49 -32.68 -2.50
C LEU A 352 -10.18 -31.60 -3.55
N GLY A 353 -9.29 -31.89 -4.50
CA GLY A 353 -8.96 -30.96 -5.59
C GLY A 353 -10.14 -30.64 -6.49
N ALA A 354 -10.86 -31.67 -6.97
CA ALA A 354 -12.00 -31.54 -7.87
C ALA A 354 -13.17 -30.79 -7.23
N ASN A 355 -13.39 -30.97 -5.93
CA ASN A 355 -14.46 -30.29 -5.19
C ASN A 355 -14.04 -28.93 -4.61
N GLY A 356 -12.80 -28.49 -4.80
CA GLY A 356 -12.34 -27.15 -4.41
C GLY A 356 -11.98 -27.00 -2.93
N TYR A 357 -11.45 -28.04 -2.29
CA TYR A 357 -10.90 -27.96 -0.92
C TYR A 357 -9.50 -27.30 -0.93
N ASN A 358 -9.44 -26.05 -1.35
CA ASN A 358 -8.19 -25.33 -1.65
C ASN A 358 -7.61 -24.53 -0.47
N GLN A 359 -8.23 -24.59 0.70
CA GLN A 359 -7.69 -23.99 1.92
C GLN A 359 -6.98 -25.06 2.77
N VAL A 360 -5.82 -24.73 3.34
CA VAL A 360 -4.98 -25.62 4.15
C VAL A 360 -4.60 -25.00 5.48
N PHE A 361 -4.63 -25.85 6.51
CA PHE A 361 -4.09 -25.57 7.83
C PHE A 361 -3.26 -26.77 8.29
N VAL A 362 -2.07 -26.51 8.83
CA VAL A 362 -1.16 -27.55 9.32
C VAL A 362 -0.88 -27.28 10.78
N ASP A 363 -1.11 -28.29 11.63
CA ASP A 363 -0.86 -28.25 13.06
C ASP A 363 0.17 -29.31 13.45
N GLN A 364 1.26 -28.88 14.08
CA GLN A 364 2.24 -29.78 14.68
C GLN A 364 1.75 -30.16 16.08
N VAL A 365 1.22 -31.37 16.24
CA VAL A 365 0.60 -31.83 17.49
C VAL A 365 1.66 -32.28 18.52
N THR A 366 2.65 -33.07 18.07
CA THR A 366 3.84 -33.48 18.86
C THR A 366 5.09 -33.47 17.96
N GLU A 367 6.26 -33.97 18.39
CA GLU A 367 7.44 -34.09 17.49
C GLU A 367 7.16 -35.02 16.30
N HIS A 368 6.23 -35.96 16.42
CA HIS A 368 5.99 -37.00 15.41
C HIS A 368 4.57 -37.01 14.83
N VAL A 369 3.64 -36.23 15.38
CA VAL A 369 2.25 -36.18 14.92
C VAL A 369 1.95 -34.85 14.25
N VAL A 370 1.57 -34.91 12.97
CA VAL A 370 1.20 -33.75 12.14
C VAL A 370 -0.26 -33.89 11.71
N THR A 371 -1.02 -32.81 11.84
CA THR A 371 -2.42 -32.75 11.37
C THR A 371 -2.53 -31.76 10.22
N VAL A 372 -3.18 -32.16 9.13
CA VAL A 372 -3.44 -31.32 7.96
C VAL A 372 -4.94 -31.25 7.71
N THR A 373 -5.47 -30.04 7.68
CA THR A 373 -6.86 -29.76 7.33
C THR A 373 -6.92 -29.22 5.91
N ARG A 374 -7.70 -29.86 5.03
CA ARG A 374 -8.12 -29.35 3.73
C ARG A 374 -9.56 -28.86 3.85
N HIS A 375 -9.81 -27.59 3.57
CA HIS A 375 -11.12 -26.96 3.76
C HIS A 375 -11.68 -26.44 2.44
N ASN A 376 -12.98 -26.63 2.25
CA ASN A 376 -13.73 -26.09 1.12
C ASN A 376 -14.34 -24.73 1.49
N PRO A 377 -13.87 -23.60 0.94
CA PRO A 377 -14.39 -22.27 1.30
C PRO A 377 -15.84 -22.05 0.88
N VAL A 378 -16.39 -22.89 -0.02
CA VAL A 378 -17.77 -22.80 -0.48
C VAL A 378 -18.69 -23.64 0.40
N THR A 379 -18.41 -24.92 0.64
CA THR A 379 -19.30 -25.75 1.47
C THR A 379 -19.02 -25.62 2.97
N HIS A 380 -17.84 -25.11 3.33
CA HIS A 380 -17.24 -25.17 4.66
C HIS A 380 -17.11 -26.57 5.25
N GLN A 381 -17.14 -27.60 4.40
CA GLN A 381 -16.69 -28.92 4.79
C GLN A 381 -15.16 -28.95 4.88
N SER A 382 -14.66 -29.68 5.86
CA SER A 382 -13.24 -29.90 6.11
C SER A 382 -12.92 -31.38 6.06
N VAL A 383 -11.76 -31.73 5.52
CA VAL A 383 -11.14 -33.03 5.74
C VAL A 383 -9.89 -32.81 6.59
N VAL A 384 -9.84 -33.48 7.74
CA VAL A 384 -8.71 -33.41 8.69
C VAL A 384 -8.00 -34.75 8.66
N LEU A 385 -6.73 -34.76 8.25
CA LEU A 385 -5.89 -35.94 8.23
C LEU A 385 -4.83 -35.82 9.33
N VAL A 386 -4.73 -36.83 10.19
CA VAL A 386 -3.69 -36.93 11.22
C VAL A 386 -2.71 -38.01 10.80
N ALA A 387 -1.43 -37.65 10.71
CA ALA A 387 -0.34 -38.56 10.36
C ALA A 387 0.63 -38.67 11.55
N TYR A 388 0.83 -39.91 12.03
CA TYR A 388 1.86 -40.23 13.02
C TYR A 388 3.11 -40.71 12.28
N THR A 389 4.01 -39.78 12.02
CA THR A 389 5.26 -39.98 11.28
C THR A 389 6.27 -40.85 12.04
N SER A 390 7.25 -41.41 11.33
CA SER A 390 8.28 -42.27 11.91
C SER A 390 9.66 -42.00 11.30
N PHE A 391 10.13 -40.75 11.40
CA PHE A 391 11.48 -40.36 10.96
C PHE A 391 12.61 -41.10 11.72
N ARG A 392 12.29 -41.62 12.91
CA ARG A 392 13.13 -42.51 13.73
C ARG A 392 12.44 -43.87 13.90
N PRO A 393 13.15 -44.93 14.34
CA PRO A 393 12.55 -46.22 14.64
C PRO A 393 11.29 -46.10 15.53
N PRO A 394 10.22 -46.89 15.30
CA PRO A 394 8.95 -46.74 16.02
C PRO A 394 9.05 -46.78 17.55
N ALA A 395 10.03 -47.50 18.11
CA ALA A 395 10.29 -47.55 19.54
C ALA A 395 10.76 -46.19 20.11
N GLU A 396 11.49 -45.42 19.32
CA GLU A 396 12.00 -44.09 19.69
C GLU A 396 10.98 -42.98 19.39
N ALA A 397 10.17 -43.15 18.35
CA ALA A 397 9.14 -42.19 17.95
C ALA A 397 7.84 -42.31 18.79
N ARG A 398 7.77 -43.27 19.72
CA ARG A 398 6.57 -43.55 20.52
C ARG A 398 6.36 -42.48 21.60
N GLU A 399 5.32 -41.68 21.43
CA GLU A 399 4.85 -40.69 22.38
C GLU A 399 4.05 -41.31 23.55
N SER A 400 4.27 -40.80 24.76
CA SER A 400 3.55 -41.23 25.97
C SER A 400 2.17 -40.56 26.11
N HIS A 401 1.99 -39.38 25.53
CA HIS A 401 0.74 -38.64 25.54
C HIS A 401 0.62 -37.79 24.27
N ILE A 402 -0.55 -37.88 23.63
CA ILE A 402 -0.94 -37.03 22.48
C ILE A 402 -2.20 -36.30 22.90
N ARG A 403 -2.19 -34.96 22.80
CA ARG A 403 -3.37 -34.14 23.12
C ARG A 403 -4.56 -34.55 22.24
N PRO A 404 -5.80 -34.57 22.75
CA PRO A 404 -6.98 -34.87 21.93
C PRO A 404 -7.10 -33.93 20.73
N LEU A 405 -7.59 -34.44 19.60
CA LEU A 405 -7.93 -33.62 18.45
C LEU A 405 -9.24 -32.90 18.74
N LYS A 406 -9.22 -31.57 18.71
CA LYS A 406 -10.42 -30.73 18.84
C LYS A 406 -10.70 -30.04 17.52
N VAL A 407 -11.87 -30.31 16.95
CA VAL A 407 -12.29 -29.68 15.70
C VAL A 407 -13.70 -29.14 15.86
N GLN A 408 -13.91 -27.88 15.49
CA GLN A 408 -15.22 -27.26 15.50
C GLN A 408 -16.06 -27.76 14.32
N GLY A 409 -17.28 -28.25 14.59
CA GLY A 409 -18.18 -28.80 13.57
C GLY A 409 -18.69 -30.20 13.90
N HIS A 410 -19.54 -30.71 13.01
CA HIS A 410 -20.12 -32.05 13.10
C HIS A 410 -19.26 -33.05 12.33
N LEU A 411 -18.87 -34.15 12.99
CA LEU A 411 -18.14 -35.26 12.35
C LEU A 411 -19.11 -36.08 11.49
N GLU A 412 -18.96 -36.02 10.17
CA GLU A 412 -19.78 -36.77 9.22
C GLU A 412 -19.32 -38.23 9.11
N GLU A 413 -18.01 -38.44 8.94
CA GLU A 413 -17.42 -39.77 8.73
C GLU A 413 -15.94 -39.82 9.12
N ILE A 414 -15.48 -41.03 9.50
CA ILE A 414 -14.07 -41.39 9.45
C ILE A 414 -13.84 -42.04 8.07
N ILE A 415 -13.17 -41.32 7.17
CA ILE A 415 -12.97 -41.73 5.77
C ILE A 415 -12.18 -43.03 5.73
N PHE A 416 -11.06 -43.06 6.47
CA PHE A 416 -10.24 -44.26 6.66
C PHE A 416 -9.38 -44.14 7.91
N GLU A 417 -8.93 -45.29 8.40
CA GLU A 417 -7.75 -45.43 9.27
C GLU A 417 -6.83 -46.47 8.63
N MET A 418 -5.57 -46.10 8.51
CA MET A 418 -4.50 -46.89 7.92
C MET A 418 -3.36 -47.02 8.92
N GLN A 419 -2.75 -48.19 9.00
CA GLN A 419 -1.61 -48.42 9.86
C GLN A 419 -0.68 -49.43 9.23
N VAL A 420 0.61 -49.10 9.14
CA VAL A 420 1.63 -50.10 8.85
C VAL A 420 2.02 -50.84 10.13
N LYS A 421 2.21 -52.15 10.04
CA LYS A 421 2.63 -53.03 11.15
C LYS A 421 3.62 -54.08 10.67
N GLY A 422 4.47 -54.56 11.57
CA GLY A 422 5.23 -55.78 11.35
C GLY A 422 4.29 -56.99 11.19
N LYS A 423 4.52 -57.80 10.17
CA LYS A 423 3.77 -59.05 9.89
C LYS A 423 3.88 -60.05 11.05
N THR A 424 5.06 -60.09 11.69
CA THR A 424 5.33 -60.79 12.94
C THR A 424 6.15 -59.88 13.85
N SER A 425 5.94 -59.95 15.16
CA SER A 425 6.67 -59.14 16.14
C SER A 425 8.19 -59.35 16.04
N GLY A 426 8.95 -58.29 15.74
CA GLY A 426 10.41 -58.31 15.66
C GLY A 426 10.99 -58.54 14.26
N GLU A 427 10.17 -58.88 13.25
CA GLU A 427 10.60 -59.01 11.84
C GLU A 427 10.68 -57.65 11.12
N ASP A 428 10.23 -56.59 11.79
CA ASP A 428 10.14 -55.20 11.36
C ASP A 428 11.36 -54.34 11.74
N ASP A 429 12.34 -54.92 12.46
CA ASP A 429 13.62 -54.31 12.79
C ASP A 429 14.64 -54.55 11.65
N LYS A 430 15.34 -53.50 11.21
CA LYS A 430 16.41 -53.60 10.20
C LYS A 430 17.51 -54.61 10.58
N SER A 431 17.71 -54.86 11.86
CA SER A 431 18.69 -55.81 12.39
C SER A 431 18.22 -57.27 12.33
N TYR A 432 16.95 -57.54 11.95
CA TYR A 432 16.40 -58.87 11.85
C TYR A 432 17.03 -59.66 10.67
N PRO A 433 17.55 -60.88 10.88
CA PRO A 433 18.07 -61.73 9.81
C PRO A 433 16.97 -62.08 8.79
N GLY A 434 17.08 -61.54 7.57
CA GLY A 434 16.06 -61.72 6.53
C GLY A 434 15.00 -60.60 6.47
N PHE A 435 15.21 -59.47 7.16
CA PHE A 435 14.40 -58.25 7.06
C PHE A 435 14.14 -57.84 5.60
N PHE A 436 15.17 -57.94 4.76
CA PHE A 436 15.06 -57.80 3.32
C PHE A 436 15.89 -58.87 2.61
N ASN A 437 15.25 -59.61 1.71
CA ASN A 437 15.92 -60.56 0.81
C ASN A 437 15.84 -60.00 -0.61
N ASN A 438 16.99 -59.68 -1.19
CA ASN A 438 17.08 -59.07 -2.51
C ASN A 438 16.82 -60.14 -3.59
N ASP A 439 15.83 -59.93 -4.46
CA ASP A 439 15.62 -60.80 -5.62
C ASP A 439 16.68 -60.51 -6.70
N SER A 440 17.17 -61.57 -7.34
CA SER A 440 18.25 -61.48 -8.35
C SER A 440 17.78 -60.93 -9.69
N GLU A 441 16.48 -60.99 -9.99
CA GLU A 441 15.90 -60.56 -11.27
C GLU A 441 14.94 -59.38 -11.13
N PHE A 442 14.28 -59.26 -9.97
CA PHE A 442 13.24 -58.26 -9.74
C PHE A 442 13.63 -57.25 -8.66
N ILE A 443 13.15 -56.01 -8.82
CA ILE A 443 13.16 -55.00 -7.76
C ILE A 443 11.96 -55.30 -6.85
N ASN A 444 12.21 -55.86 -5.66
CA ASN A 444 11.18 -56.24 -4.70
C ASN A 444 11.21 -55.37 -3.43
N GLY A 445 10.04 -55.25 -2.79
CA GLY A 445 9.85 -54.53 -1.55
C GLY A 445 9.97 -55.36 -0.27
N LEU A 446 9.76 -54.70 0.87
CA LEU A 446 9.69 -55.32 2.19
C LEU A 446 8.40 -56.12 2.36
N ASN A 447 8.52 -57.42 2.66
CA ASN A 447 7.40 -58.32 2.97
C ASN A 447 7.11 -58.46 4.47
N SER A 448 8.02 -57.95 5.31
CA SER A 448 7.90 -57.97 6.78
C SER A 448 6.98 -56.88 7.33
N ILE A 449 6.65 -55.87 6.51
CA ILE A 449 5.73 -54.78 6.86
C ILE A 449 4.46 -54.93 6.03
N ILE A 450 3.31 -54.88 6.67
CA ILE A 450 1.99 -54.94 6.05
C ILE A 450 1.19 -53.68 6.38
N ALA A 451 0.32 -53.26 5.48
CA ALA A 451 -0.60 -52.15 5.70
C ALA A 451 -2.02 -52.66 6.01
N GLU A 452 -2.54 -52.31 7.18
CA GLU A 452 -3.94 -52.50 7.53
C GLU A 452 -4.74 -51.27 7.14
N VAL A 453 -5.89 -51.47 6.48
CA VAL A 453 -6.76 -50.40 5.98
C VAL A 453 -8.21 -50.70 6.34
N LYS A 454 -8.87 -49.72 6.95
CA LYS A 454 -10.32 -49.68 7.15
C LYS A 454 -10.87 -48.41 6.50
N GLU A 455 -12.05 -48.50 5.88
CA GLU A 455 -12.69 -47.41 5.12
C GLU A 455 -14.14 -47.21 5.58
N ASN A 456 -14.66 -45.98 5.47
CA ASN A 456 -16.05 -45.61 5.77
C ASN A 456 -16.52 -46.08 7.16
N ILE A 457 -15.81 -45.65 8.19
CA ILE A 457 -15.90 -46.22 9.53
C ILE A 457 -16.77 -45.31 10.40
N ARG A 458 -17.64 -45.91 11.21
CA ARG A 458 -18.39 -45.15 12.22
C ARG A 458 -17.47 -44.80 13.39
N PRO A 459 -17.63 -43.65 14.07
CA PRO A 459 -16.79 -43.29 15.22
C PRO A 459 -16.68 -44.37 16.30
N SER A 460 -17.74 -45.17 16.52
CA SER A 460 -17.75 -46.29 17.47
C SER A 460 -16.95 -47.52 17.03
N GLU A 461 -16.62 -47.63 15.75
CA GLU A 461 -15.88 -48.75 15.15
C GLU A 461 -14.39 -48.46 14.99
N SER A 462 -13.96 -47.22 15.28
CA SER A 462 -12.56 -46.84 15.15
C SER A 462 -11.68 -47.54 16.17
N SER A 463 -10.57 -48.09 15.69
CA SER A 463 -9.51 -48.64 16.55
C SER A 463 -8.54 -47.57 17.05
N LEU A 464 -8.31 -46.53 16.26
CA LEU A 464 -7.27 -45.52 16.52
C LEU A 464 -7.78 -44.34 17.37
N VAL A 465 -9.07 -44.02 17.35
CA VAL A 465 -9.64 -42.91 18.14
C VAL A 465 -10.95 -43.27 18.84
N ARG A 466 -11.31 -42.50 19.86
CA ARG A 466 -12.61 -42.52 20.55
C ARG A 466 -13.17 -41.12 20.66
N LEU A 467 -14.44 -40.97 20.28
CA LEU A 467 -15.17 -39.71 20.44
C LEU A 467 -15.55 -39.51 21.92
N THR A 468 -15.29 -38.32 22.47
CA THR A 468 -15.60 -38.00 23.88
C THR A 468 -16.58 -36.84 24.06
N SER A 469 -16.87 -36.10 23.00
CA SER A 469 -17.85 -35.00 23.01
C SER A 469 -19.28 -35.50 22.76
N PRO A 470 -20.31 -34.85 23.35
CA PRO A 470 -21.71 -35.03 22.97
C PRO A 470 -21.95 -34.71 21.48
N GLU A 471 -22.96 -35.32 20.85
CA GLU A 471 -23.31 -35.09 19.43
C GLU A 471 -23.65 -33.62 19.12
N ASP A 472 -24.18 -32.87 20.11
CA ASP A 472 -24.59 -31.46 19.99
C ASP A 472 -23.51 -30.46 20.48
N ALA A 473 -22.30 -30.91 20.79
CA ALA A 473 -21.23 -30.03 21.23
C ALA A 473 -20.75 -29.14 20.07
N ASP A 474 -20.34 -27.90 20.40
CA ASP A 474 -19.79 -26.98 19.41
C ASP A 474 -18.45 -27.48 18.83
N GLU A 475 -17.73 -28.28 19.63
CA GLU A 475 -16.47 -28.92 19.29
C GLU A 475 -16.59 -30.43 19.37
N THR A 476 -16.13 -31.10 18.32
CA THR A 476 -15.89 -32.55 18.29
C THR A 476 -14.52 -32.82 18.92
N GLU A 477 -14.47 -33.60 19.99
CA GLU A 477 -13.22 -34.03 20.63
C GLU A 477 -12.96 -35.53 20.40
N CYS A 478 -11.84 -35.83 19.74
CA CYS A 478 -11.37 -37.19 19.47
C CYS A 478 -10.12 -37.51 20.30
N GLN A 479 -10.21 -38.50 21.18
CA GLN A 479 -9.07 -39.02 21.94
C GLN A 479 -8.39 -40.17 21.20
N TYR A 480 -7.06 -40.15 21.13
CA TYR A 480 -6.27 -41.24 20.54
C TYR A 480 -6.24 -42.46 21.47
N THR A 481 -6.41 -43.65 20.91
CA THR A 481 -6.29 -44.91 21.67
C THR A 481 -4.83 -45.36 21.78
N SER A 482 -4.58 -46.43 22.55
CA SER A 482 -3.27 -47.08 22.61
C SER A 482 -2.82 -47.70 21.28
N GLU A 483 -3.74 -47.92 20.33
CA GLU A 483 -3.43 -48.49 19.01
C GLU A 483 -2.85 -47.45 18.05
N PHE A 484 -3.07 -46.14 18.31
CA PHE A 484 -2.47 -45.07 17.50
C PHE A 484 -0.96 -44.98 17.76
N ALA A 485 -0.17 -45.29 16.74
CA ALA A 485 1.28 -45.52 16.85
C ALA A 485 2.03 -44.92 15.64
N PRO A 486 3.37 -44.79 15.68
CA PRO A 486 4.15 -44.40 14.51
C PRO A 486 3.80 -45.28 13.30
N GLY A 487 3.61 -44.66 12.13
CA GLY A 487 3.11 -45.33 10.92
C GLY A 487 1.58 -45.38 10.80
N SER A 488 0.83 -44.68 11.66
CA SER A 488 -0.63 -44.54 11.57
C SER A 488 -1.07 -43.29 10.81
N VAL A 489 -2.16 -43.40 10.05
CA VAL A 489 -2.86 -42.28 9.40
C VAL A 489 -4.37 -42.44 9.61
N ILE A 490 -5.06 -41.36 9.96
CA ILE A 490 -6.52 -41.32 10.06
C ILE A 490 -7.07 -40.04 9.42
N ALA A 491 -8.18 -40.14 8.69
CA ALA A 491 -8.81 -38.99 8.04
C ALA A 491 -10.30 -38.87 8.43
N PHE A 492 -10.71 -37.64 8.77
CA PHE A 492 -12.05 -37.28 9.19
C PHE A 492 -12.68 -36.31 8.18
N ARG A 493 -13.99 -36.44 7.93
CA ARG A 493 -14.77 -35.40 7.24
C ARG A 493 -15.68 -34.69 8.23
N LEU A 494 -15.66 -33.37 8.22
CA LEU A 494 -16.47 -32.53 9.09
C LEU A 494 -17.26 -31.50 8.29
N SER A 495 -18.43 -31.15 8.80
CA SER A 495 -19.27 -30.08 8.30
C SER A 495 -19.54 -29.03 9.37
N LEU A 496 -20.10 -27.90 8.96
CA LEU A 496 -20.68 -26.94 9.89
C LEU A 496 -21.85 -27.57 10.66
N LEU A 497 -22.06 -27.11 11.89
CA LEU A 497 -23.28 -27.38 12.65
C LEU A 497 -24.50 -26.78 11.92
N PRO A 498 -25.72 -27.36 12.06
CA PRO A 498 -26.91 -26.87 11.35
C PRO A 498 -27.21 -25.38 11.57
N ARG A 499 -26.97 -24.88 12.80
CA ARG A 499 -27.15 -23.45 13.13
C ARG A 499 -26.15 -22.54 12.40
N ALA A 500 -24.88 -22.94 12.36
CA ALA A 500 -23.82 -22.23 11.66
C ALA A 500 -24.04 -22.26 10.14
N GLN A 501 -24.47 -23.38 9.58
CA GLN A 501 -24.81 -23.51 8.17
C GLN A 501 -25.96 -22.57 7.78
N THR A 502 -26.99 -22.50 8.63
CA THR A 502 -28.12 -21.56 8.44
C THR A 502 -27.63 -20.11 8.47
N ALA A 503 -26.78 -19.75 9.42
CA ALA A 503 -26.23 -18.40 9.55
C ALA A 503 -25.36 -18.01 8.35
N VAL A 504 -24.43 -18.87 7.92
CA VAL A 504 -23.60 -18.65 6.73
C VAL A 504 -24.46 -18.48 5.47
N ASN A 505 -25.50 -19.28 5.29
CA ASN A 505 -26.39 -19.16 4.14
C ASN A 505 -27.15 -17.82 4.12
N LYS A 506 -27.58 -17.32 5.28
CA LYS A 506 -28.20 -15.99 5.39
C LYS A 506 -27.21 -14.87 5.04
N ILE A 507 -26.00 -14.92 5.59
CA ILE A 507 -24.94 -13.93 5.30
C ILE A 507 -24.60 -13.95 3.81
N ARG A 508 -24.39 -15.13 3.23
CA ARG A 508 -24.09 -15.28 1.80
C ARG A 508 -25.24 -14.85 0.90
N GLY A 509 -26.48 -15.04 1.32
CA GLY A 509 -27.65 -14.50 0.63
C GLY A 509 -27.51 -12.99 0.45
N VAL A 510 -27.20 -12.27 1.53
CA VAL A 510 -26.93 -10.82 1.50
C VAL A 510 -25.68 -10.48 0.67
N LEU A 511 -24.57 -11.20 0.85
CA LEU A 511 -23.32 -10.92 0.14
C LEU A 511 -23.40 -11.19 -1.38
N SER A 512 -24.25 -12.12 -1.81
CA SER A 512 -24.39 -12.49 -3.23
C SER A 512 -24.78 -11.32 -4.12
N GLU A 513 -25.51 -10.37 -3.54
CA GLU A 513 -25.96 -9.16 -4.22
C GLU A 513 -24.83 -8.17 -4.51
N PHE A 514 -23.75 -8.21 -3.72
CA PHE A 514 -22.54 -7.42 -3.93
C PHE A 514 -21.54 -8.11 -4.89
N GLY A 515 -21.97 -9.20 -5.56
CA GLY A 515 -21.18 -9.92 -6.54
C GLY A 515 -20.28 -11.01 -5.96
N TYR A 516 -20.37 -11.32 -4.66
CA TYR A 516 -19.75 -12.52 -4.09
C TYR A 516 -20.49 -13.75 -4.62
N LYS A 517 -19.97 -14.39 -5.67
CA LYS A 517 -20.60 -15.55 -6.31
C LYS A 517 -20.73 -16.72 -5.32
N SER A 518 -21.95 -17.01 -4.88
CA SER A 518 -22.31 -18.36 -4.46
C SER A 518 -22.56 -19.18 -5.71
N ARG A 519 -21.83 -20.29 -5.92
CA ARG A 519 -22.11 -21.24 -7.02
C ARG A 519 -23.51 -21.89 -6.94
N ILE A 520 -24.33 -21.56 -5.93
CA ILE A 520 -25.55 -22.29 -5.57
C ILE A 520 -26.85 -21.52 -5.85
N SER A 521 -26.85 -20.24 -6.27
CA SER A 521 -28.12 -19.61 -6.70
C SER A 521 -27.95 -18.37 -7.59
N GLU A 522 -28.56 -18.42 -8.78
CA GLU A 522 -28.83 -17.28 -9.68
C GLU A 522 -30.02 -16.42 -9.21
N VAL A 523 -30.08 -16.08 -7.92
CA VAL A 523 -31.16 -15.22 -7.40
C VAL A 523 -30.60 -13.86 -7.06
N THR A 524 -30.58 -12.97 -8.05
CA THR A 524 -30.36 -11.53 -7.86
C THR A 524 -31.63 -10.88 -7.31
N THR A 525 -31.93 -11.08 -6.02
CA THR A 525 -32.82 -10.17 -5.30
C THR A 525 -31.97 -9.01 -4.80
N HIS A 526 -32.18 -7.80 -5.32
CA HIS A 526 -31.53 -6.61 -4.76
C HIS A 526 -32.03 -6.40 -3.32
N ASN A 527 -31.17 -6.07 -2.37
CA ASN A 527 -31.52 -5.69 -1.00
C ASN A 527 -32.18 -4.33 -1.09
N VAL A 528 -33.47 -4.34 -1.40
CA VAL A 528 -34.30 -3.13 -1.42
C VAL A 528 -34.16 -2.43 -0.06
N GLU A 529 -34.07 -3.18 1.04
CA GLU A 529 -33.95 -2.62 2.38
C GLU A 529 -32.64 -1.84 2.63
N LEU A 530 -31.46 -2.43 2.41
CA LEU A 530 -30.20 -1.69 2.65
C LEU A 530 -30.08 -0.49 1.71
N MET A 531 -30.44 -0.64 0.44
CA MET A 531 -30.40 0.47 -0.51
C MET A 531 -31.40 1.57 -0.11
N ASP A 532 -32.59 1.24 0.38
CA ASP A 532 -33.55 2.21 0.92
C ASP A 532 -33.02 2.93 2.17
N ILE A 533 -32.30 2.22 3.04
CA ILE A 533 -31.64 2.82 4.21
C ILE A 533 -30.55 3.79 3.73
N VAL A 534 -29.63 3.34 2.88
CA VAL A 534 -28.50 4.15 2.38
C VAL A 534 -28.99 5.35 1.58
N ASN A 535 -30.04 5.20 0.76
CA ASN A 535 -30.64 6.28 -0.01
C ASN A 535 -31.33 7.34 0.86
N SER A 536 -31.62 7.05 2.13
CA SER A 536 -32.16 8.03 3.07
C SER A 536 -31.08 8.87 3.78
N LEU A 537 -29.82 8.46 3.71
CA LEU A 537 -28.70 9.15 4.36
C LEU A 537 -28.25 10.38 3.55
N SER A 538 -28.02 11.48 4.27
CA SER A 538 -27.38 12.70 3.78
C SER A 538 -25.85 12.63 3.90
N LEU A 539 -25.12 13.58 3.30
CA LEU A 539 -23.66 13.67 3.48
C LEU A 539 -23.26 13.90 4.94
N SER A 540 -24.07 14.60 5.74
CA SER A 540 -23.81 14.76 7.18
C SER A 540 -24.04 13.46 7.97
N ASP A 541 -24.95 12.59 7.52
CA ASP A 541 -25.13 11.28 8.15
C ASP A 541 -23.99 10.35 7.77
N LEU A 542 -23.50 10.43 6.53
CA LEU A 542 -22.34 9.68 6.07
C LEU A 542 -21.05 10.10 6.80
N ASN A 543 -20.89 11.36 7.23
CA ASN A 543 -19.82 11.76 8.14
C ASN A 543 -19.84 10.91 9.43
N ARG A 544 -21.01 10.73 10.02
CA ARG A 544 -21.18 9.88 11.21
C ARG A 544 -20.92 8.42 10.88
N VAL A 545 -21.50 7.86 9.84
CA VAL A 545 -21.35 6.42 9.55
C VAL A 545 -19.90 6.06 9.19
N LEU A 546 -19.23 6.90 8.39
CA LEU A 546 -17.92 6.56 7.82
C LEU A 546 -16.74 7.06 8.66
N TYR A 547 -16.80 8.25 9.27
CA TYR A 547 -15.62 8.92 9.81
C TYR A 547 -15.71 9.14 11.32
N ARG A 548 -15.87 10.38 11.79
CA ARG A 548 -15.72 10.81 13.20
C ARG A 548 -14.37 10.43 13.78
N CYS A 549 -13.50 11.43 13.98
CA CYS A 549 -12.31 11.19 14.79
C CYS A 549 -12.69 11.03 16.28
N ASP A 550 -11.73 10.61 17.10
CA ASP A 550 -11.92 10.34 18.52
C ASP A 550 -12.56 11.51 19.28
N GLU A 551 -12.05 12.72 19.08
CA GLU A 551 -12.54 13.94 19.74
C GLU A 551 -13.97 14.29 19.29
N GLU A 552 -14.29 14.14 18.00
CA GLU A 552 -15.65 14.37 17.51
C GLU A 552 -16.64 13.36 18.08
N GLU A 553 -16.26 12.09 18.23
CA GLU A 553 -17.14 11.09 18.82
C GLU A 553 -17.39 11.34 20.31
N LYS A 554 -16.35 11.72 21.06
CA LYS A 554 -16.46 12.11 22.48
C LYS A 554 -17.37 13.31 22.68
N ASP A 555 -17.35 14.29 21.76
CA ASP A 555 -18.20 15.48 21.80
C ASP A 555 -19.70 15.18 21.78
N GLU A 556 -20.10 14.00 21.29
CA GLU A 556 -21.50 13.59 21.28
C GLU A 556 -22.05 13.34 22.69
N GLY A 557 -21.19 13.11 23.68
CA GLY A 557 -21.55 12.99 25.10
C GLY A 557 -22.07 11.61 25.52
N HIS A 558 -21.84 10.57 24.70
CA HIS A 558 -22.30 9.20 24.97
C HIS A 558 -21.24 8.30 25.63
N GLY A 559 -20.06 8.85 25.97
CA GLY A 559 -18.98 8.10 26.64
C GLY A 559 -18.17 7.16 25.72
N GLY A 560 -18.33 7.30 24.40
CA GLY A 560 -17.59 6.53 23.38
C GLY A 560 -16.37 7.27 22.82
N GLY A 561 -15.61 6.57 21.98
CA GLY A 561 -14.42 7.06 21.27
C GLY A 561 -13.97 6.05 20.20
N THR A 562 -12.77 6.22 19.67
CA THR A 562 -12.17 5.29 18.70
C THR A 562 -11.95 3.91 19.33
N TYR A 563 -12.19 2.86 18.54
CA TYR A 563 -11.93 1.49 18.99
C TYR A 563 -10.42 1.25 19.04
N ALA A 564 -9.92 0.80 20.19
CA ALA A 564 -8.52 0.39 20.36
C ALA A 564 -8.42 -1.13 20.19
N ILE A 565 -7.78 -1.56 19.09
CA ILE A 565 -7.54 -2.97 18.82
C ILE A 565 -6.39 -3.43 19.74
N PRO A 566 -6.58 -4.47 20.56
CA PRO A 566 -5.52 -5.01 21.42
C PRO A 566 -4.26 -5.35 20.61
N ASN A 567 -3.08 -4.99 21.11
CA ASN A 567 -1.78 -5.19 20.46
C ASN A 567 -1.60 -4.49 19.09
N TYR A 568 -2.44 -3.50 18.76
CA TYR A 568 -2.30 -2.68 17.55
C TYR A 568 -2.39 -1.19 17.87
N GLY A 569 -3.50 -0.73 18.46
CA GLY A 569 -3.73 0.68 18.77
C GLY A 569 -5.12 1.17 18.36
N SER A 570 -5.35 2.47 18.48
CA SER A 570 -6.63 3.12 18.12
C SER A 570 -6.77 3.31 16.62
N LEU A 571 -8.00 3.11 16.13
CA LEU A 571 -8.36 3.46 14.75
C LEU A 571 -8.36 4.99 14.54
N PRO A 572 -8.08 5.49 13.32
CA PRO A 572 -8.13 6.93 13.02
C PRO A 572 -9.56 7.50 13.09
N TYR A 573 -10.55 6.65 12.83
CA TYR A 573 -11.96 7.00 12.81
C TYR A 573 -12.78 5.96 13.59
N CYS A 574 -13.87 6.41 14.20
CA CYS A 574 -14.85 5.57 14.87
C CYS A 574 -15.80 4.86 13.88
N GLY A 575 -16.02 5.47 12.71
CA GLY A 575 -16.85 4.93 11.65
C GLY A 575 -16.16 3.86 10.81
N LEU A 576 -16.88 3.37 9.79
CA LEU A 576 -16.43 2.24 8.98
C LEU A 576 -15.09 2.49 8.26
N GLN A 577 -14.73 3.75 7.96
CA GLN A 577 -13.44 4.09 7.37
C GLN A 577 -12.28 3.60 8.26
N GLY A 578 -12.38 3.76 9.57
CA GLY A 578 -11.31 3.36 10.50
C GLY A 578 -11.02 1.87 10.39
N VAL A 579 -12.08 1.07 10.36
CA VAL A 579 -12.00 -0.39 10.18
C VAL A 579 -11.45 -0.73 8.79
N ILE A 580 -11.96 -0.09 7.74
CA ILE A 580 -11.55 -0.32 6.34
C ILE A 580 -10.09 0.05 6.08
N SER A 581 -9.57 1.09 6.73
CA SER A 581 -8.17 1.48 6.61
C SER A 581 -7.25 0.33 7.02
N VAL A 582 -7.60 -0.43 8.07
CA VAL A 582 -6.88 -1.65 8.48
C VAL A 582 -7.22 -2.83 7.57
N LEU A 583 -8.51 -3.10 7.32
CA LEU A 583 -8.95 -4.25 6.52
C LEU A 583 -8.37 -4.25 5.10
N SER A 584 -8.19 -3.08 4.50
CA SER A 584 -7.67 -2.94 3.14
C SER A 584 -6.25 -3.45 2.97
N GLU A 585 -5.43 -3.41 4.03
CA GLU A 585 -4.07 -3.91 4.02
C GLU A 585 -4.02 -5.41 4.31
N ILE A 586 -4.71 -5.85 5.38
CA ILE A 586 -4.67 -7.25 5.82
C ILE A 586 -5.32 -8.19 4.80
N ARG A 587 -6.40 -7.74 4.13
CA ARG A 587 -7.12 -8.55 3.14
C ARG A 587 -6.27 -8.84 1.91
N VAL A 588 -5.52 -7.86 1.43
CA VAL A 588 -4.67 -7.99 0.22
C VAL A 588 -3.57 -9.01 0.44
N HIS A 589 -3.03 -9.08 1.65
CA HIS A 589 -1.95 -10.00 2.04
C HIS A 589 -2.47 -11.27 2.71
N ASN A 590 -3.79 -11.42 2.85
CA ASN A 590 -4.43 -12.49 3.60
C ASN A 590 -3.84 -12.68 5.02
N ASP A 591 -3.53 -11.57 5.70
CA ASP A 591 -2.91 -11.56 7.02
C ASP A 591 -3.94 -11.89 8.12
N LEU A 592 -4.24 -13.18 8.24
CA LEU A 592 -5.09 -13.71 9.31
C LEU A 592 -4.41 -13.64 10.69
N GLY A 593 -3.11 -13.35 10.75
CA GLY A 593 -2.34 -13.16 11.99
C GLY A 593 -2.48 -11.76 12.60
N HIS A 594 -3.03 -10.81 11.85
CA HIS A 594 -3.20 -9.44 12.31
C HIS A 594 -4.00 -9.34 13.62
N PRO A 595 -3.67 -8.43 14.56
CA PRO A 595 -4.39 -8.29 15.83
C PRO A 595 -5.90 -8.03 15.70
N LEU A 596 -6.34 -7.37 14.62
CA LEU A 596 -7.77 -7.23 14.30
C LEU A 596 -8.45 -8.59 14.07
N CYS A 597 -7.81 -9.50 13.33
CA CYS A 597 -8.32 -10.85 13.09
C CYS A 597 -8.38 -11.65 14.40
N CYS A 598 -7.37 -11.50 15.27
CA CYS A 598 -7.41 -12.09 16.61
C CYS A 598 -8.58 -11.55 17.43
N ASN A 599 -8.75 -10.23 17.50
CA ASN A 599 -9.85 -9.60 18.22
C ASN A 599 -11.24 -10.09 17.75
N LEU A 600 -11.43 -10.25 16.43
CA LEU A 600 -12.66 -10.78 15.84
C LEU A 600 -12.89 -12.27 16.12
N ARG A 601 -11.83 -13.06 16.31
CA ARG A 601 -11.92 -14.46 16.73
C ARG A 601 -12.22 -14.59 18.22
N ASP A 602 -11.61 -13.73 19.03
CA ASP A 602 -11.70 -13.77 20.49
C ASP A 602 -13.06 -13.27 21.01
N GLY A 603 -13.76 -12.41 20.27
CA GLY A 603 -15.08 -11.94 20.66
C GLY A 603 -15.77 -11.01 19.67
N ASP A 604 -16.98 -10.57 20.05
CA ASP A 604 -17.90 -9.82 19.19
C ASP A 604 -17.86 -8.30 19.40
N TRP A 605 -16.82 -7.81 20.09
CA TRP A 605 -16.72 -6.42 20.55
C TRP A 605 -16.70 -5.41 19.40
N MET A 606 -16.02 -5.71 18.30
CA MET A 606 -15.97 -4.82 17.13
C MET A 606 -17.33 -4.73 16.40
N PRO A 607 -18.02 -5.85 16.07
CA PRO A 607 -19.41 -5.80 15.62
C PRO A 607 -20.35 -5.02 16.55
N GLU A 608 -20.24 -5.23 17.87
CA GLU A 608 -21.06 -4.55 18.87
C GLU A 608 -20.76 -3.06 18.97
N TYR A 609 -19.49 -2.67 18.84
CA TYR A 609 -19.05 -1.29 18.78
C TYR A 609 -19.68 -0.55 17.60
N ILE A 610 -19.64 -1.13 16.39
CA ILE A 610 -20.26 -0.54 15.19
C ILE A 610 -21.76 -0.32 15.41
N VAL A 611 -22.47 -1.32 15.92
CA VAL A 611 -23.92 -1.25 16.12
C VAL A 611 -24.29 -0.23 17.20
N THR A 612 -23.65 -0.30 18.36
CA THR A 612 -23.97 0.55 19.52
C THR A 612 -23.79 2.02 19.18
N ARG A 613 -22.69 2.34 18.51
CA ARG A 613 -22.38 3.68 18.04
C ARG A 613 -23.48 4.24 17.14
N LEU A 614 -23.90 3.49 16.12
CA LEU A 614 -24.90 3.94 15.15
C LEU A 614 -26.32 4.04 15.72
N LYS A 615 -26.61 3.41 16.88
CA LYS A 615 -27.94 3.50 17.52
C LYS A 615 -28.21 4.87 18.17
N HIS A 616 -27.18 5.63 18.50
CA HIS A 616 -27.33 6.90 19.22
C HIS A 616 -27.98 8.00 18.39
N GLU A 617 -27.81 7.99 17.07
CA GLU A 617 -28.34 9.01 16.17
C GLU A 617 -29.59 8.49 15.42
N PRO A 618 -30.76 9.18 15.48
CA PRO A 618 -31.98 8.76 14.81
C PRO A 618 -31.81 8.45 13.31
N ALA A 619 -30.99 9.23 12.60
CA ALA A 619 -30.76 9.05 11.17
C ALA A 619 -30.05 7.72 10.83
N THR A 620 -29.24 7.17 11.74
CA THR A 620 -28.44 5.95 11.51
C THR A 620 -29.03 4.70 12.17
N GLN A 621 -30.11 4.82 12.96
CA GLN A 621 -30.71 3.70 13.68
C GLN A 621 -31.15 2.54 12.78
N ARG A 622 -31.71 2.84 11.59
CA ARG A 622 -32.11 1.79 10.63
C ARG A 622 -30.89 1.00 10.14
N LEU A 623 -29.79 1.69 9.86
CA LEU A 623 -28.53 1.05 9.47
C LEU A 623 -27.92 0.25 10.63
N ALA A 624 -27.98 0.79 11.86
CA ALA A 624 -27.54 0.08 13.05
C ALA A 624 -28.32 -1.22 13.26
N LYS A 625 -29.63 -1.19 13.02
CA LYS A 625 -30.49 -2.38 13.11
C LYS A 625 -30.14 -3.42 12.05
N TRP A 626 -29.91 -2.97 10.81
CA TRP A 626 -29.45 -3.85 9.74
C TRP A 626 -28.12 -4.55 10.08
N PHE A 627 -27.14 -3.80 10.62
CA PHE A 627 -25.88 -4.37 11.09
C PHE A 627 -26.07 -5.33 12.26
N GLU A 628 -26.94 -5.00 13.21
CA GLU A 628 -27.27 -5.89 14.33
C GLU A 628 -27.80 -7.23 13.84
N ASP A 629 -28.72 -7.23 12.88
CA ASP A 629 -29.36 -8.45 12.38
C ASP A 629 -28.36 -9.36 11.63
N ILE A 630 -27.50 -8.79 10.79
CA ILE A 630 -26.46 -9.58 10.09
C ILE A 630 -25.35 -10.04 11.04
N PHE A 631 -24.95 -9.22 12.02
CA PHE A 631 -23.95 -9.61 13.01
C PHE A 631 -24.48 -10.66 14.00
N ASN A 632 -25.79 -10.71 14.26
CA ASN A 632 -26.38 -11.82 15.01
C ASN A 632 -26.22 -13.16 14.29
N TRP A 633 -26.23 -13.18 12.95
CA TRP A 633 -25.87 -14.39 12.20
C TRP A 633 -24.35 -14.62 12.23
N LEU A 634 -23.53 -13.57 12.15
CA LEU A 634 -22.08 -13.69 12.23
C LEU A 634 -21.61 -14.36 13.54
N LYS A 635 -22.28 -14.10 14.67
CA LYS A 635 -22.01 -14.73 15.97
C LYS A 635 -22.16 -16.26 15.97
N GLU A 636 -23.00 -16.80 15.09
CA GLU A 636 -23.22 -18.25 14.94
C GLU A 636 -22.21 -18.92 14.00
N VAL A 637 -21.36 -18.14 13.32
CA VAL A 637 -20.32 -18.64 12.42
C VAL A 637 -19.10 -19.10 13.26
N PRO A 638 -18.42 -20.20 12.89
CA PRO A 638 -17.18 -20.61 13.54
C PRO A 638 -16.16 -19.46 13.62
N ARG A 639 -15.52 -19.30 14.78
CA ARG A 639 -14.67 -18.14 15.06
C ARG A 639 -13.58 -17.95 14.01
N TYR A 640 -12.96 -19.03 13.54
CA TYR A 640 -11.91 -18.98 12.51
C TYR A 640 -12.36 -18.42 11.15
N LEU A 641 -13.67 -18.37 10.87
CA LEU A 641 -14.25 -17.78 9.65
C LEU A 641 -14.73 -16.34 9.83
N ILE A 642 -14.92 -15.88 11.08
CA ILE A 642 -15.48 -14.55 11.36
C ILE A 642 -14.70 -13.41 10.70
N PRO A 643 -13.35 -13.35 10.72
CA PRO A 643 -12.61 -12.28 10.07
C PRO A 643 -12.97 -12.09 8.58
N ALA A 644 -13.07 -13.18 7.83
CA ALA A 644 -13.39 -13.16 6.40
C ALA A 644 -14.81 -12.65 6.13
N TYR A 645 -15.80 -13.13 6.90
CA TYR A 645 -17.19 -12.71 6.74
C TYR A 645 -17.42 -11.28 7.25
N PHE A 646 -16.80 -10.90 8.36
CA PHE A 646 -16.85 -9.53 8.90
C PHE A 646 -16.33 -8.54 7.86
N ASP A 647 -15.16 -8.79 7.28
CA ASP A 647 -14.59 -7.96 6.22
C ASP A 647 -15.52 -7.85 5.01
N SER A 648 -16.08 -8.98 4.55
CA SER A 648 -16.97 -8.99 3.40
C SER A 648 -18.23 -8.15 3.63
N ILE A 649 -18.81 -8.23 4.83
CA ILE A 649 -19.98 -7.43 5.24
C ILE A 649 -19.61 -5.94 5.30
N VAL A 650 -18.58 -5.59 6.07
CA VAL A 650 -18.19 -4.20 6.30
C VAL A 650 -17.72 -3.53 5.02
N THR A 651 -16.91 -4.22 4.20
CA THR A 651 -16.44 -3.73 2.90
C THR A 651 -17.62 -3.51 1.94
N SER A 652 -18.57 -4.43 1.86
CA SER A 652 -19.74 -4.27 0.96
C SER A 652 -20.60 -3.06 1.33
N VAL A 653 -20.86 -2.87 2.63
CA VAL A 653 -21.62 -1.71 3.11
C VAL A 653 -20.83 -0.43 2.91
N TYR A 654 -19.54 -0.42 3.24
CA TYR A 654 -18.66 0.73 3.02
C TYR A 654 -18.65 1.18 1.55
N LEU A 655 -18.46 0.24 0.61
CA LEU A 655 -18.48 0.54 -0.83
C LEU A 655 -19.84 1.13 -1.27
N THR A 656 -20.93 0.63 -0.71
CA THR A 656 -22.28 1.16 -0.96
C THR A 656 -22.44 2.59 -0.44
N LEU A 657 -21.92 2.87 0.75
CA LEU A 657 -21.98 4.18 1.39
C LEU A 657 -21.11 5.23 0.68
N ILE A 658 -19.90 4.88 0.22
CA ILE A 658 -19.07 5.82 -0.55
C ILE A 658 -19.67 6.09 -1.94
N ASN A 659 -20.27 5.08 -2.58
CA ASN A 659 -21.03 5.27 -3.82
C ASN A 659 -22.22 6.20 -3.61
N ARG A 660 -22.92 6.06 -2.49
CA ARG A 660 -23.97 7.00 -2.09
C ARG A 660 -23.43 8.40 -1.90
N ALA A 661 -22.29 8.57 -1.22
CA ALA A 661 -21.65 9.88 -1.04
C ALA A 661 -21.38 10.55 -2.40
N TRP A 662 -20.76 9.83 -3.34
CA TRP A 662 -20.49 10.37 -4.68
C TRP A 662 -21.77 10.65 -5.47
N SER A 663 -22.82 9.84 -5.32
CA SER A 663 -24.11 10.08 -5.99
C SER A 663 -24.83 11.35 -5.54
N LEU A 664 -24.53 11.82 -4.32
CA LEU A 664 -25.03 13.08 -3.76
C LEU A 664 -24.20 14.30 -4.20
N MET A 665 -23.08 14.07 -4.88
CA MET A 665 -22.17 15.12 -5.36
C MET A 665 -22.36 15.40 -6.86
N GLY A 666 -21.79 16.51 -7.33
CA GLY A 666 -21.87 16.92 -8.73
C GLY A 666 -21.24 15.93 -9.72
N GLU A 667 -21.56 16.10 -11.02
CA GLU A 667 -21.13 15.22 -12.12
C GLU A 667 -19.60 15.02 -12.18
N PHE A 668 -18.82 16.08 -11.90
CA PHE A 668 -17.36 16.02 -11.85
C PHE A 668 -16.84 14.96 -10.87
N ILE A 669 -17.58 14.68 -9.79
CA ILE A 669 -17.21 13.67 -8.80
C ILE A 669 -17.83 12.32 -9.15
N SER A 670 -19.15 12.25 -9.34
CA SER A 670 -19.84 10.98 -9.56
C SER A 670 -19.34 10.23 -10.80
N GLN A 671 -18.97 10.97 -11.85
CA GLN A 671 -18.39 10.43 -13.10
C GLN A 671 -16.89 10.74 -13.24
N GLY A 672 -16.26 11.25 -12.17
CA GLY A 672 -14.86 11.65 -12.16
C GLY A 672 -13.86 10.50 -12.02
N SER A 673 -12.59 10.87 -12.09
CA SER A 673 -11.46 9.97 -11.79
C SER A 673 -11.47 9.47 -10.34
N ASP A 674 -10.80 8.34 -10.09
CA ASP A 674 -10.63 7.80 -8.74
C ASP A 674 -9.96 8.80 -7.79
N PHE A 675 -9.06 9.66 -8.29
CA PHE A 675 -8.42 10.68 -7.47
C PHE A 675 -9.40 11.77 -7.02
N ALA A 676 -10.25 12.26 -7.93
CA ALA A 676 -11.28 13.23 -7.59
C ALA A 676 -12.29 12.65 -6.60
N LYS A 677 -12.69 11.39 -6.81
CA LYS A 677 -13.57 10.64 -5.90
C LYS A 677 -12.97 10.41 -4.52
N ALA A 678 -11.69 10.06 -4.44
CA ALA A 678 -10.99 9.88 -3.18
C ALA A 678 -10.90 11.20 -2.39
N LEU A 679 -10.47 12.30 -3.04
CA LEU A 679 -10.40 13.61 -2.40
C LEU A 679 -11.77 14.18 -2.03
N SER A 680 -12.82 13.92 -2.81
CA SER A 680 -14.16 14.43 -2.49
C SER A 680 -14.73 13.80 -1.22
N LEU A 681 -14.31 12.59 -0.85
CA LEU A 681 -14.70 11.98 0.42
C LEU A 681 -14.14 12.73 1.63
N CYS A 682 -13.04 13.49 1.47
CA CYS A 682 -12.53 14.38 2.51
C CYS A 682 -13.51 15.50 2.85
N SER A 683 -14.36 15.96 1.91
CA SER A 683 -15.49 16.84 2.23
C SER A 683 -16.39 16.23 3.29
N VAL A 684 -16.65 14.92 3.21
CA VAL A 684 -17.48 14.20 4.18
C VAL A 684 -16.73 14.03 5.50
N GLN A 685 -15.40 13.92 5.50
CA GLN A 685 -14.58 13.89 6.71
C GLN A 685 -14.70 15.21 7.50
N PHE A 686 -14.46 16.35 6.84
CA PHE A 686 -14.34 17.64 7.51
C PHE A 686 -15.66 18.34 7.77
N CYS A 687 -16.67 18.10 6.94
CA CYS A 687 -17.95 18.81 7.01
C CYS A 687 -19.02 17.92 7.66
N GLY A 688 -19.12 18.03 8.98
CA GLY A 688 -20.10 17.37 9.84
C GLY A 688 -20.72 18.33 10.86
N ILE A 689 -21.69 17.82 11.62
CA ILE A 689 -22.31 18.56 12.73
C ILE A 689 -21.60 18.17 14.03
N VAL A 690 -21.20 19.16 14.82
CA VAL A 690 -20.48 18.99 16.10
C VAL A 690 -21.15 19.87 17.15
N LYS A 691 -21.49 19.30 18.32
CA LYS A 691 -22.36 19.94 19.32
C LYS A 691 -21.65 21.09 20.03
N SER A 692 -20.34 20.97 20.29
CA SER A 692 -19.55 22.03 20.92
C SER A 692 -19.11 23.15 19.98
N ALA A 693 -19.23 22.97 18.66
CA ALA A 693 -18.67 23.86 17.65
C ALA A 693 -19.73 24.44 16.70
N VAL A 694 -20.79 25.02 17.28
CA VAL A 694 -21.92 25.59 16.53
C VAL A 694 -21.55 26.89 15.81
N MET A 695 -22.24 27.17 14.70
CA MET A 695 -22.20 28.48 14.05
C MET A 695 -23.13 29.47 14.75
N PRO A 696 -22.87 30.80 14.64
CA PRO A 696 -23.86 31.80 15.03
C PRO A 696 -25.17 31.58 14.27
N PRO A 697 -26.35 31.73 14.90
CA PRO A 697 -27.61 31.45 14.24
C PRO A 697 -27.84 32.37 13.03
N LEU A 698 -28.28 31.79 11.92
CA LEU A 698 -28.66 32.51 10.72
C LEU A 698 -29.98 33.28 10.93
N SER A 699 -30.21 34.28 10.07
CA SER A 699 -31.41 35.10 10.12
C SER A 699 -32.67 34.24 10.03
N PRO A 700 -33.68 34.43 10.91
CA PRO A 700 -34.97 33.76 10.79
C PRO A 700 -35.73 34.18 9.52
N ASN A 701 -35.30 35.28 8.89
CA ASN A 701 -35.88 35.83 7.66
C ASN A 701 -35.08 35.46 6.41
N LEU A 702 -34.21 34.43 6.49
CA LEU A 702 -33.40 33.97 5.38
C LEU A 702 -34.28 33.42 4.24
N SER A 703 -33.84 33.49 2.99
CA SER A 703 -34.56 32.85 1.88
C SER A 703 -34.36 31.33 1.89
N SER A 704 -35.37 30.57 1.46
CA SER A 704 -35.31 29.10 1.41
C SER A 704 -34.14 28.58 0.55
N PRO A 705 -33.50 27.45 0.92
CA PRO A 705 -33.80 26.61 2.08
C PRO A 705 -33.27 27.19 3.40
N GLN A 706 -34.00 26.92 4.49
CA GLN A 706 -33.59 27.22 5.86
C GLN A 706 -32.55 26.20 6.34
N PRO A 707 -31.64 26.58 7.26
CA PRO A 707 -30.76 25.61 7.91
C PRO A 707 -31.59 24.56 8.67
N PRO A 708 -31.12 23.30 8.77
CA PRO A 708 -31.76 22.29 9.60
C PRO A 708 -31.86 22.77 11.05
N SER A 709 -32.87 22.29 11.78
CA SER A 709 -33.07 22.62 13.19
C SER A 709 -33.47 21.38 13.98
N PHE A 710 -33.09 21.34 15.24
CA PHE A 710 -33.55 20.31 16.18
C PHE A 710 -34.19 20.97 17.40
N THR A 711 -35.11 20.26 18.05
CA THR A 711 -35.68 20.67 19.32
C THR A 711 -35.00 19.89 20.43
N ASP A 712 -34.36 20.60 21.36
CA ASP A 712 -33.71 19.95 22.50
C ASP A 712 -34.73 19.49 23.56
N GLY A 713 -34.27 18.74 24.56
CA GLY A 713 -35.12 18.22 25.65
C GLY A 713 -35.80 19.31 26.51
N SER A 714 -35.41 20.59 26.35
CA SER A 714 -36.06 21.73 27.00
C SER A 714 -37.20 22.34 26.15
N GLY A 715 -37.45 21.80 24.96
CA GLY A 715 -38.45 22.31 24.01
C GLY A 715 -37.95 23.48 23.15
N SER A 716 -36.66 23.82 23.22
CA SER A 716 -36.07 24.92 22.45
C SER A 716 -35.56 24.44 21.10
N THR A 717 -36.02 25.07 20.02
CA THR A 717 -35.55 24.77 18.66
C THR A 717 -34.27 25.55 18.36
N LYS A 718 -33.21 24.82 18.01
CA LYS A 718 -31.89 25.38 17.66
C LYS A 718 -31.52 24.99 16.24
N GLN A 719 -30.90 25.92 15.52
CA GLN A 719 -30.33 25.63 14.20
C GLN A 719 -29.14 24.69 14.37
N MET A 720 -29.15 23.59 13.61
CA MET A 720 -28.04 22.65 13.48
C MET A 720 -27.52 22.76 12.07
N SER A 721 -26.28 23.21 11.94
CA SER A 721 -25.66 23.41 10.65
C SER A 721 -24.34 22.67 10.60
N VAL A 722 -24.04 22.14 9.42
CA VAL A 722 -22.74 21.56 9.13
C VAL A 722 -21.67 22.65 9.26
N THR A 723 -20.56 22.27 9.88
CA THR A 723 -19.37 23.11 10.04
C THR A 723 -18.16 22.41 9.45
N ILE A 724 -17.18 23.18 9.01
CA ILE A 724 -15.93 22.64 8.46
C ILE A 724 -14.86 22.63 9.56
N ALA A 725 -14.33 21.44 9.86
CA ALA A 725 -13.10 21.33 10.64
C ALA A 725 -11.93 21.87 9.81
N ALA A 726 -10.98 22.57 10.44
CA ALA A 726 -9.72 22.89 9.77
C ALA A 726 -8.90 21.62 9.49
N GLY A 727 -8.90 20.68 10.45
CA GLY A 727 -8.18 19.42 10.37
C GLY A 727 -8.54 18.44 11.47
N LEU A 728 -8.30 17.16 11.21
CA LEU A 728 -8.54 16.07 12.16
C LEU A 728 -7.19 15.46 12.59
N PRO A 729 -7.02 15.15 13.89
CA PRO A 729 -7.98 15.31 14.98
C PRO A 729 -7.91 16.66 15.72
N HIS A 730 -6.85 17.46 15.53
CA HIS A 730 -6.53 18.56 16.45
C HIS A 730 -7.51 19.74 16.40
N PHE A 731 -8.13 20.00 15.23
CA PHE A 731 -9.02 21.14 14.99
C PHE A 731 -10.44 20.69 14.65
N SER A 732 -10.98 19.81 15.49
CA SER A 732 -12.21 19.08 15.21
C SER A 732 -13.39 19.46 16.10
N VAL A 733 -13.17 19.99 17.30
CA VAL A 733 -14.23 20.26 18.29
C VAL A 733 -14.04 21.59 19.02
N GLY A 734 -15.10 22.04 19.71
CA GLY A 734 -15.10 23.25 20.53
C GLY A 734 -14.71 24.51 19.74
N TYR A 735 -14.01 25.42 20.42
CA TYR A 735 -13.53 26.65 19.79
C TYR A 735 -12.51 26.36 18.67
N MET A 736 -11.75 25.27 18.78
CA MET A 736 -10.67 24.91 17.84
C MET A 736 -11.14 24.40 16.47
N ARG A 737 -12.44 24.21 16.23
CA ARG A 737 -12.94 23.65 14.96
C ARG A 737 -12.99 24.68 13.83
N ASN A 738 -13.61 25.83 14.09
CA ASN A 738 -14.02 26.78 13.07
C ASN A 738 -13.04 27.94 12.96
N TRP A 739 -12.15 27.85 11.97
CA TRP A 739 -11.19 28.90 11.61
C TRP A 739 -11.59 29.57 10.30
N GLY A 740 -11.83 30.88 10.29
CA GLY A 740 -12.32 31.63 9.12
C GLY A 740 -11.38 31.51 7.93
N ARG A 741 -10.07 31.58 8.17
CA ARG A 741 -9.05 31.39 7.13
C ARG A 741 -9.17 30.02 6.47
N ASP A 742 -9.00 28.95 7.25
CA ASP A 742 -9.06 27.56 6.78
C ASP A 742 -10.40 27.26 6.10
N THR A 743 -11.49 27.72 6.72
CA THR A 743 -12.86 27.61 6.19
C THR A 743 -12.94 28.14 4.78
N PHE A 744 -12.52 29.39 4.54
CA PHE A 744 -12.71 30.04 3.24
C PHE A 744 -11.66 29.69 2.20
N ILE A 745 -10.52 29.11 2.60
CA ILE A 745 -9.59 28.46 1.67
C ILE A 745 -10.13 27.08 1.25
N ALA A 746 -10.71 26.33 2.19
CA ALA A 746 -11.20 24.97 1.95
C ALA A 746 -12.60 24.90 1.31
N LEU A 747 -13.45 25.92 1.50
CA LEU A 747 -14.86 25.94 1.09
C LEU A 747 -15.08 25.68 -0.41
N PRO A 748 -14.32 26.29 -1.34
CA PRO A 748 -14.52 26.03 -2.77
C PRO A 748 -14.33 24.56 -3.15
N GLY A 749 -13.27 23.92 -2.65
CA GLY A 749 -13.01 22.51 -2.89
C GLY A 749 -14.01 21.59 -2.18
N ASN A 750 -14.16 21.77 -0.87
CA ASN A 750 -14.93 20.84 -0.04
C ASN A 750 -16.44 21.00 -0.14
N LEU A 751 -16.97 22.18 -0.50
CA LEU A 751 -18.41 22.41 -0.54
C LEU A 751 -18.93 22.80 -1.92
N LEU A 752 -18.20 23.61 -2.70
CA LEU A 752 -18.71 24.02 -4.03
C LEU A 752 -18.50 22.93 -5.08
N ILE A 753 -17.28 22.42 -5.24
CA ILE A 753 -16.98 21.40 -6.27
C ILE A 753 -17.72 20.08 -5.98
N THR A 754 -17.98 19.79 -4.70
CA THR A 754 -18.76 18.62 -4.27
C THR A 754 -20.28 18.83 -4.36
N GLY A 755 -20.77 20.03 -4.64
CA GLY A 755 -22.21 20.31 -4.81
C GLY A 755 -22.98 20.63 -3.52
N ARG A 756 -22.31 20.85 -2.39
CA ARG A 756 -22.89 21.19 -1.08
C ARG A 756 -23.18 22.70 -0.95
N TYR A 757 -23.94 23.24 -1.91
CA TYR A 757 -24.13 24.68 -2.06
C TYR A 757 -24.87 25.34 -0.88
N ASP A 758 -25.89 24.68 -0.33
CA ASP A 758 -26.67 25.23 0.79
C ASP A 758 -25.81 25.39 2.04
N GLU A 759 -24.98 24.40 2.35
CA GLU A 759 -24.05 24.45 3.48
C GLU A 759 -22.99 25.55 3.30
N ALA A 760 -22.44 25.70 2.08
CA ALA A 760 -21.50 26.78 1.77
C ALA A 760 -22.14 28.16 1.99
N ARG A 761 -23.38 28.34 1.54
CA ARG A 761 -24.16 29.57 1.72
C ARG A 761 -24.36 29.89 3.20
N TRP A 762 -24.76 28.90 4.00
CA TRP A 762 -24.97 29.06 5.43
C TRP A 762 -23.68 29.47 6.15
N ILE A 763 -22.54 28.82 5.84
CA ILE A 763 -21.24 29.18 6.42
C ILE A 763 -20.84 30.60 6.07
N ILE A 764 -20.98 31.01 4.80
CA ILE A 764 -20.68 32.39 4.35
C ILE A 764 -21.48 33.41 5.14
N LEU A 765 -22.78 33.19 5.33
CA LEU A 765 -23.69 34.10 6.04
C LEU A 765 -23.45 34.09 7.55
N ALA A 766 -23.11 32.93 8.13
CA ALA A 766 -22.78 32.80 9.55
C ALA A 766 -21.55 33.63 9.91
N PHE A 767 -20.46 33.53 9.14
CA PHE A 767 -19.29 34.39 9.37
C PHE A 767 -19.60 35.87 9.08
N ALA A 768 -20.42 36.17 8.07
CA ALA A 768 -20.84 37.54 7.78
C ALA A 768 -21.56 38.21 8.98
N SER A 769 -22.30 37.43 9.78
CA SER A 769 -22.99 37.93 10.99
C SER A 769 -22.03 38.52 12.02
N THR A 770 -20.78 38.02 12.02
CA THR A 770 -19.75 38.38 13.00
C THR A 770 -18.87 39.54 12.55
N MET A 771 -18.94 39.96 11.28
CA MET A 771 -18.02 40.94 10.71
C MET A 771 -17.90 42.18 11.61
N ARG A 772 -16.67 42.56 11.95
CA ARG A 772 -16.36 43.69 12.83
C ARG A 772 -15.04 44.31 12.43
N HIS A 773 -14.88 45.62 12.60
CA HIS A 773 -13.66 46.35 12.22
C HIS A 773 -13.36 46.21 10.71
N GLY A 774 -14.37 45.88 9.90
CA GLY A 774 -14.18 45.49 8.51
C GLY A 774 -13.52 44.12 8.32
N LEU A 775 -13.44 43.26 9.34
CA LEU A 775 -12.78 41.97 9.31
C LEU A 775 -13.76 40.81 9.55
N ILE A 776 -13.38 39.64 9.04
CA ILE A 776 -13.97 38.34 9.37
C ILE A 776 -13.03 37.69 10.40
N PRO A 777 -13.54 37.07 11.48
CA PRO A 777 -12.69 36.55 12.53
C PRO A 777 -11.87 35.35 12.07
N ASN A 778 -10.72 35.11 12.72
CA ASN A 778 -9.97 33.88 12.55
C ASN A 778 -10.66 32.78 13.33
N LEU A 779 -10.70 32.91 14.65
CA LEU A 779 -11.41 31.98 15.53
C LEU A 779 -12.89 32.38 15.62
N LEU A 780 -13.82 31.50 15.26
CA LEU A 780 -15.25 31.82 15.29
C LEU A 780 -15.88 31.68 16.69
N ASP A 781 -15.63 30.59 17.41
CA ASP A 781 -16.20 30.24 18.74
C ASP A 781 -17.68 30.67 18.93
N GLY A 782 -18.57 30.11 18.09
CA GLY A 782 -20.01 30.40 18.12
C GLY A 782 -20.38 31.84 17.74
N GLY A 783 -19.43 32.64 17.25
CA GLY A 783 -19.58 34.04 16.83
C GLY A 783 -19.48 35.05 17.97
N SER A 784 -20.07 34.78 19.13
CA SER A 784 -20.09 35.72 20.26
C SER A 784 -18.73 35.95 20.91
N LYS A 785 -17.84 34.95 20.83
CA LYS A 785 -16.47 34.95 21.37
C LYS A 785 -15.41 34.97 20.27
N ALA A 786 -15.79 35.37 19.06
CA ALA A 786 -14.90 35.38 17.92
C ALA A 786 -13.69 36.32 18.12
N ARG A 787 -12.53 35.91 17.60
CA ARG A 787 -11.27 36.67 17.67
C ARG A 787 -10.87 37.24 16.31
N PHE A 788 -10.54 38.53 16.28
CA PHE A 788 -10.23 39.31 15.07
C PHE A 788 -8.75 39.66 14.99
N ASN A 789 -7.88 38.64 15.07
CA ASN A 789 -6.43 38.77 14.99
C ASN A 789 -5.86 38.50 13.59
N CYS A 790 -6.71 38.16 12.63
CA CYS A 790 -6.34 37.93 11.23
C CYS A 790 -6.79 39.08 10.32
N ARG A 791 -5.98 39.40 9.32
CA ARG A 791 -6.30 40.37 8.26
C ARG A 791 -6.60 39.72 6.91
N ASP A 792 -6.33 38.43 6.75
CA ASP A 792 -6.51 37.67 5.51
C ASP A 792 -7.88 36.99 5.37
N SER A 793 -8.48 36.50 6.46
CA SER A 793 -9.77 35.77 6.44
C SER A 793 -10.89 36.50 5.70
N VAL A 794 -10.95 37.83 5.78
CA VAL A 794 -11.95 38.65 5.07
C VAL A 794 -11.79 38.58 3.55
N TRP A 795 -10.56 38.52 3.06
CA TRP A 795 -10.26 38.44 1.63
C TRP A 795 -10.52 37.02 1.11
N TRP A 796 -10.23 36.01 1.91
CA TRP A 796 -10.64 34.62 1.62
C TRP A 796 -12.16 34.46 1.60
N TRP A 797 -12.88 35.10 2.52
CA TRP A 797 -14.35 35.12 2.53
C TRP A 797 -14.93 35.75 1.26
N LEU A 798 -14.39 36.91 0.83
CA LEU A 798 -14.79 37.54 -0.44
C LEU A 798 -14.44 36.66 -1.65
N GLN A 799 -13.28 36.02 -1.65
CA GLN A 799 -12.89 35.08 -2.70
C GLN A 799 -13.81 33.87 -2.75
N SER A 800 -14.23 33.33 -1.59
CA SER A 800 -15.21 32.26 -1.49
C SER A 800 -16.59 32.68 -2.01
N ILE A 801 -17.05 33.91 -1.73
CA ILE A 801 -18.29 34.45 -2.30
C ILE A 801 -18.20 34.57 -3.82
N GLN A 802 -17.08 35.07 -4.35
CA GLN A 802 -16.86 35.11 -5.80
C GLN A 802 -16.93 33.70 -6.41
N ARG A 803 -16.31 32.70 -5.77
CA ARG A 803 -16.37 31.30 -6.23
C ARG A 803 -17.78 30.74 -6.13
N TYR A 804 -18.52 31.04 -5.06
CA TYR A 804 -19.92 30.68 -4.90
C TYR A 804 -20.75 31.20 -6.06
N VAL A 805 -20.66 32.50 -6.36
CA VAL A 805 -21.41 33.13 -7.46
C VAL A 805 -21.02 32.54 -8.82
N ALA A 806 -19.76 32.16 -9.01
CA ALA A 806 -19.27 31.60 -10.27
C ALA A 806 -19.66 30.13 -10.51
N ILE A 807 -19.84 29.34 -9.44
CA ILE A 807 -20.09 27.89 -9.52
C ILE A 807 -21.57 27.56 -9.33
N VAL A 808 -22.23 28.22 -8.38
CA VAL A 808 -23.61 27.91 -8.00
C VAL A 808 -24.58 28.51 -9.02
N PRO A 809 -25.54 27.72 -9.55
CA PRO A 809 -26.61 28.26 -10.39
C PRO A 809 -27.37 29.39 -9.68
N ASP A 810 -27.53 30.54 -10.35
CA ASP A 810 -28.08 31.77 -9.75
C ASP A 810 -27.39 32.21 -8.43
N GLY A 811 -26.11 31.88 -8.27
CA GLY A 811 -25.37 32.12 -7.03
C GLY A 811 -25.32 33.58 -6.60
N ASN A 812 -25.48 34.54 -7.53
CA ASN A 812 -25.56 35.97 -7.24
C ASN A 812 -26.75 36.36 -6.33
N ARG A 813 -27.76 35.49 -6.17
CA ARG A 813 -28.88 35.72 -5.24
C ARG A 813 -28.42 35.83 -3.78
N ILE A 814 -27.26 35.25 -3.44
CA ILE A 814 -26.69 35.32 -2.09
C ILE A 814 -26.48 36.77 -1.61
N PHE A 815 -26.25 37.73 -2.51
CA PHE A 815 -26.13 39.14 -2.16
C PHE A 815 -27.38 39.72 -1.49
N ARG A 816 -28.55 39.14 -1.78
CA ARG A 816 -29.85 39.55 -1.23
C ARG A 816 -30.24 38.76 0.01
N ASP A 817 -29.40 37.83 0.47
CA ASP A 817 -29.67 37.12 1.71
C ASP A 817 -29.47 38.01 2.93
N LYS A 818 -30.36 37.82 3.90
CA LYS A 818 -30.31 38.54 5.18
C LYS A 818 -29.27 37.90 6.08
N VAL A 819 -28.29 38.72 6.45
CA VAL A 819 -27.31 38.45 7.49
C VAL A 819 -27.84 39.07 8.78
N SER A 820 -28.13 38.24 9.78
CA SER A 820 -28.48 38.74 11.11
C SER A 820 -27.21 39.22 11.80
N ARG A 821 -26.97 40.53 11.82
CA ARG A 821 -25.76 41.13 12.40
C ARG A 821 -25.69 40.86 13.90
N LEU A 822 -24.77 39.97 14.30
CA LEU A 822 -24.48 39.72 15.71
C LEU A 822 -23.90 40.97 16.36
N PHE A 823 -23.08 41.71 15.60
CA PHE A 823 -22.51 43.00 16.00
C PHE A 823 -22.89 44.09 14.99
N PRO A 824 -23.95 44.88 15.27
CA PRO A 824 -24.35 46.01 14.41
C PRO A 824 -23.30 47.12 14.30
N SER A 825 -22.45 47.28 15.32
CA SER A 825 -21.28 48.17 15.30
C SER A 825 -20.11 47.54 16.06
N ASP A 826 -18.90 48.11 15.92
CA ASP A 826 -17.69 47.56 16.51
C ASP A 826 -17.76 47.37 18.03
N ASP A 827 -18.35 48.33 18.73
CA ASP A 827 -18.45 48.32 20.19
C ASP A 827 -19.78 47.74 20.71
N SER A 828 -20.64 47.23 19.81
CA SER A 828 -21.93 46.67 20.21
C SER A 828 -21.80 45.35 20.98
N PRO A 829 -22.71 45.07 21.93
CA PRO A 829 -22.86 43.72 22.48
C PRO A 829 -23.53 42.79 21.46
N PRO A 830 -23.33 41.45 21.56
CA PRO A 830 -23.99 40.48 20.69
C PRO A 830 -25.50 40.65 20.71
N GLN A 831 -26.15 40.60 19.54
CA GLN A 831 -27.60 40.75 19.38
C GLN A 831 -28.28 39.43 19.00
N GLU A 832 -29.55 39.28 19.39
CA GLU A 832 -30.37 38.12 19.03
C GLU A 832 -30.64 38.03 17.52
N PRO A 833 -30.81 36.82 16.97
CA PRO A 833 -31.09 36.62 15.54
C PRO A 833 -32.32 37.38 15.05
N GLY A 834 -32.21 38.05 13.90
CA GLY A 834 -33.29 38.83 13.29
C GLY A 834 -33.50 40.23 13.88
N ARG A 835 -32.82 40.60 14.98
CA ARG A 835 -32.93 41.93 15.57
C ARG A 835 -32.34 43.02 14.67
N HIS A 836 -31.25 42.71 13.97
CA HIS A 836 -30.61 43.61 13.01
C HIS A 836 -30.21 42.84 11.75
N ASP A 837 -31.18 42.63 10.87
CA ASP A 837 -30.92 42.03 9.55
C ASP A 837 -30.36 43.09 8.59
N GLN A 838 -29.31 42.70 7.86
CA GLN A 838 -28.70 43.50 6.80
C GLN A 838 -28.46 42.59 5.59
N LEU A 839 -28.56 43.10 4.36
CA LEU A 839 -28.27 42.29 3.18
C LEU A 839 -26.77 41.98 3.12
N LEU A 840 -26.41 40.79 2.62
CA LEU A 840 -25.00 40.41 2.46
C LEU A 840 -24.22 41.45 1.63
N GLU A 841 -24.82 42.03 0.58
CA GLU A 841 -24.16 43.08 -0.20
C GLU A 841 -23.83 44.34 0.61
N ASP A 842 -24.66 44.70 1.59
CA ASP A 842 -24.41 45.83 2.46
C ASP A 842 -23.28 45.51 3.46
N VAL A 843 -23.19 44.25 3.93
CA VAL A 843 -22.07 43.78 4.78
C VAL A 843 -20.74 43.78 4.02
N ILE A 844 -20.75 43.36 2.76
CA ILE A 844 -19.59 43.42 1.86
C ILE A 844 -19.17 44.88 1.64
N GLN A 845 -20.12 45.77 1.36
CA GLN A 845 -19.81 47.18 1.17
C GLN A 845 -19.23 47.80 2.45
N GLU A 846 -19.83 47.54 3.61
CA GLU A 846 -19.32 48.02 4.89
C GLU A 846 -17.87 47.55 5.11
N THR A 847 -17.58 46.29 4.81
CA THR A 847 -16.24 45.69 4.92
C THR A 847 -15.20 46.46 4.08
N LEU A 848 -15.50 46.73 2.81
CA LEU A 848 -14.59 47.48 1.92
C LEU A 848 -14.46 48.94 2.33
N GLN A 849 -15.58 49.56 2.73
CA GLN A 849 -15.66 50.94 3.20
C GLN A 849 -14.78 51.16 4.44
N ARG A 850 -14.78 50.20 5.38
CA ARG A 850 -13.91 50.23 6.58
C ARG A 850 -12.43 50.16 6.23
N HIS A 851 -12.04 49.23 5.37
CA HIS A 851 -10.65 49.13 4.90
C HIS A 851 -10.18 50.40 4.20
N PHE A 852 -11.04 50.96 3.33
CA PHE A 852 -10.71 52.17 2.58
C PHE A 852 -10.61 53.42 3.48
N GLN A 853 -11.46 53.52 4.50
CA GLN A 853 -11.35 54.56 5.54
C GLN A 853 -10.04 54.43 6.34
N GLY A 854 -9.60 53.20 6.60
CA GLY A 854 -8.52 52.87 7.52
C GLY A 854 -9.07 52.57 8.91
N VAL A 855 -8.62 51.47 9.49
CA VAL A 855 -9.08 50.97 10.79
C VAL A 855 -7.91 50.85 11.74
N LYS A 856 -8.06 51.46 12.92
CA LYS A 856 -7.14 51.30 14.06
C LYS A 856 -7.96 50.83 15.25
N PHE A 857 -7.64 49.66 15.79
CA PHE A 857 -8.35 49.13 16.94
C PHE A 857 -7.42 48.28 17.81
N ARG A 858 -7.80 48.12 19.08
CA ARG A 858 -7.19 47.17 19.99
C ARG A 858 -8.10 45.95 20.12
N GLU A 859 -7.55 44.74 20.07
CA GLU A 859 -8.33 43.52 20.20
C GLU A 859 -9.20 43.56 21.46
N ARG A 860 -10.48 43.21 21.32
CA ARG A 860 -11.42 43.18 22.43
C ARG A 860 -10.98 42.13 23.43
N ASN A 861 -10.95 42.51 24.72
CA ASN A 861 -10.41 41.67 25.79
C ASN A 861 -8.91 41.37 25.60
N ALA A 862 -8.10 42.29 25.06
CA ALA A 862 -6.65 42.17 25.01
C ALA A 862 -6.03 41.80 26.37
N GLY A 863 -5.04 40.90 26.34
CA GLY A 863 -4.36 40.34 27.52
C GLY A 863 -4.40 38.81 27.55
N TYR A 864 -3.89 38.25 28.65
CA TYR A 864 -3.68 36.80 28.83
C TYR A 864 -4.93 35.94 28.63
N GLN A 865 -6.13 36.50 28.78
CA GLN A 865 -7.39 35.79 28.57
C GLN A 865 -7.68 35.39 27.12
N ILE A 866 -7.11 36.09 26.12
CA ILE A 866 -7.30 35.76 24.70
C ILE A 866 -6.01 35.30 24.01
N ASP A 867 -4.86 35.69 24.55
CA ASP A 867 -3.55 35.26 24.06
C ASP A 867 -2.53 35.29 25.20
N ARG A 868 -1.95 34.13 25.51
CA ARG A 868 -1.01 33.97 26.61
C ARG A 868 0.45 34.25 26.24
N GLU A 869 0.73 34.36 24.93
CA GLU A 869 2.09 34.50 24.42
C GLU A 869 2.34 35.90 23.86
N MET A 870 1.36 36.51 23.20
CA MET A 870 1.46 37.82 22.55
C MET A 870 1.84 38.96 23.53
N CYS A 871 2.70 39.88 23.08
CA CYS A 871 3.02 41.11 23.80
C CYS A 871 1.88 42.15 23.74
N ASP A 872 1.90 43.15 24.64
CA ASP A 872 0.81 44.13 24.75
C ASP A 872 0.59 44.94 23.46
N GLU A 873 1.68 45.25 22.76
CA GLU A 873 1.69 45.95 21.49
C GLU A 873 1.06 45.13 20.37
N GLY A 874 1.17 43.80 20.42
CA GLY A 874 0.65 42.88 19.40
C GLY A 874 -0.88 42.92 19.26
N PHE A 875 -1.60 43.31 20.32
CA PHE A 875 -3.07 43.44 20.30
C PHE A 875 -3.55 44.68 19.53
N ASN A 876 -2.66 45.61 19.19
CA ASN A 876 -3.02 46.82 18.45
C ASN A 876 -2.90 46.53 16.94
N ASN A 877 -3.99 46.77 16.22
CA ASN A 877 -4.09 46.51 14.80
C ASN A 877 -4.33 47.80 14.03
N GLU A 878 -3.56 47.98 12.95
CA GLU A 878 -3.74 49.04 11.96
C GLU A 878 -3.84 48.38 10.58
N ILE A 879 -4.93 48.68 9.87
CA ILE A 879 -5.23 48.12 8.55
C ILE A 879 -5.79 49.25 7.68
N GLY A 880 -5.37 49.32 6.42
CA GLY A 880 -5.84 50.36 5.52
C GLY A 880 -5.49 50.11 4.07
N VAL A 881 -5.69 51.14 3.26
CA VAL A 881 -5.38 51.15 1.82
C VAL A 881 -4.40 52.27 1.54
N SER A 882 -3.29 51.96 0.87
CA SER A 882 -2.33 52.96 0.42
C SER A 882 -2.99 53.84 -0.65
N MET A 883 -3.04 55.14 -0.40
CA MET A 883 -3.61 56.10 -1.35
C MET A 883 -2.72 56.28 -2.60
N GLU A 884 -1.45 55.89 -2.52
CA GLU A 884 -0.51 55.92 -3.65
C GLU A 884 -0.65 54.70 -4.57
N THR A 885 -0.64 53.50 -3.98
CA THR A 885 -0.58 52.25 -4.77
C THR A 885 -1.92 51.54 -4.90
N GLY A 886 -2.88 51.83 -4.01
CA GLY A 886 -4.11 51.07 -3.86
C GLY A 886 -3.96 49.75 -3.11
N PHE A 887 -2.75 49.40 -2.65
CA PHE A 887 -2.54 48.14 -1.92
C PHE A 887 -3.16 48.20 -0.53
N VAL A 888 -3.75 47.09 -0.11
CA VAL A 888 -4.17 46.87 1.27
C VAL A 888 -2.91 46.62 2.11
N TYR A 889 -2.75 47.34 3.21
CA TYR A 889 -1.67 47.15 4.16
C TYR A 889 -2.22 46.88 5.56
N GLY A 890 -1.43 46.25 6.41
CA GLY A 890 -1.75 46.20 7.83
C GLY A 890 -0.88 45.23 8.62
N GLY A 891 -1.09 45.23 9.93
CA GLY A 891 -0.28 44.48 10.89
C GLY A 891 0.89 45.31 11.44
N THR A 892 1.68 44.68 12.31
CA THR A 892 2.91 45.24 12.88
C THR A 892 3.94 44.14 13.06
N VAL A 893 5.19 44.50 13.37
CA VAL A 893 6.24 43.52 13.74
C VAL A 893 5.89 42.66 14.97
N HIS A 894 4.86 43.04 15.73
CA HIS A 894 4.43 42.38 16.97
C HIS A 894 3.21 41.46 16.80
N ASN A 895 2.63 41.33 15.60
CA ASN A 895 1.45 40.50 15.36
C ASN A 895 1.55 39.56 14.15
N CYS A 896 0.56 38.68 14.07
CA CYS A 896 0.49 37.55 13.14
C CYS A 896 -0.80 37.60 12.31
N GLY A 897 -0.94 38.62 11.44
CA GLY A 897 -2.21 38.85 10.74
C GLY A 897 -2.51 37.90 9.57
N THR A 898 -1.53 37.17 9.06
CA THR A 898 -1.67 36.28 7.87
C THR A 898 -1.60 34.81 8.27
N TRP A 899 -1.88 33.88 7.35
CA TRP A 899 -1.79 32.44 7.60
C TRP A 899 -0.46 31.92 8.14
N MET A 900 0.63 32.64 7.90
CA MET A 900 1.90 32.38 8.55
C MET A 900 1.91 33.00 9.96
N ASP A 901 1.15 32.44 10.90
CA ASP A 901 0.75 33.09 12.16
C ASP A 901 1.42 32.58 13.45
N LYS A 902 2.53 31.85 13.36
CA LYS A 902 3.21 31.35 14.56
C LYS A 902 3.71 32.49 15.47
N MET A 903 3.10 32.61 16.65
CA MET A 903 3.59 33.45 17.76
C MET A 903 4.60 32.65 18.59
N GLY A 904 5.79 33.22 18.82
CA GLY A 904 6.83 32.60 19.63
C GLY A 904 6.42 32.50 21.10
N SER A 905 6.77 31.38 21.75
CA SER A 905 6.36 31.07 23.12
C SER A 905 7.50 30.59 24.03
N SER A 906 8.72 30.40 23.50
CA SER A 906 9.88 30.00 24.32
C SER A 906 10.49 31.19 25.06
N GLU A 907 10.46 31.13 26.39
CA GLU A 907 11.21 32.06 27.24
C GLU A 907 12.71 31.77 27.18
N LEU A 908 13.10 30.49 27.14
CA LEU A 908 14.50 30.06 27.13
C LEU A 908 15.25 30.59 25.91
N ALA A 909 14.63 30.54 24.74
CA ALA A 909 15.21 31.06 23.50
C ALA A 909 14.98 32.58 23.30
N GLY A 910 14.30 33.27 24.23
CA GLY A 910 14.09 34.73 24.16
C GLY A 910 13.16 35.19 23.03
N ILE A 911 12.25 34.32 22.59
CA ILE A 911 11.33 34.56 21.46
C ILE A 911 9.85 34.66 21.87
N LYS A 912 9.54 34.52 23.16
CA LYS A 912 8.17 34.67 23.67
C LYS A 912 7.58 36.03 23.28
N GLY A 913 6.38 36.02 22.70
CA GLY A 913 5.65 37.21 22.25
C GLY A 913 6.21 37.86 20.98
N LYS A 914 7.18 37.24 20.31
CA LYS A 914 7.68 37.65 19.00
C LYS A 914 7.06 36.78 17.91
N PRO A 915 6.38 37.34 16.90
CA PRO A 915 5.99 36.59 15.71
C PRO A 915 7.19 35.94 15.02
N ALA A 916 7.04 34.72 14.52
CA ALA A 916 8.06 34.09 13.68
C ALA A 916 8.12 34.70 12.28
N THR A 917 6.96 35.05 11.76
CA THR A 917 6.76 35.56 10.40
C THR A 917 5.77 36.73 10.44
N PRO A 918 6.14 37.87 11.06
CA PRO A 918 5.31 39.06 10.98
C PRO A 918 5.29 39.53 9.53
N ARG A 919 4.19 39.26 8.84
CA ARG A 919 3.96 39.69 7.45
C ARG A 919 3.10 40.93 7.47
N ASP A 920 3.65 42.00 8.02
CA ASP A 920 3.03 43.32 8.04
C ASP A 920 3.23 44.06 6.71
N GLY A 921 2.67 45.26 6.58
CA GLY A 921 2.60 45.95 5.29
C GLY A 921 1.63 45.25 4.32
N SER A 922 1.94 45.29 3.03
CA SER A 922 1.10 44.70 1.98
C SER A 922 1.55 43.28 1.65
N ALA A 923 0.86 42.26 2.16
CA ALA A 923 1.15 40.87 1.80
C ALA A 923 0.60 40.55 0.41
N VAL A 924 1.40 39.82 -0.38
CA VAL A 924 1.15 39.58 -1.81
C VAL A 924 -0.22 38.95 -2.09
N GLU A 925 -0.63 37.95 -1.31
CA GLU A 925 -1.90 37.26 -1.50
C GLU A 925 -3.11 38.15 -1.18
N ILE A 926 -3.00 39.01 -0.16
CA ILE A 926 -4.08 39.94 0.21
C ILE A 926 -4.29 40.98 -0.89
N VAL A 927 -3.20 41.50 -1.48
CA VAL A 927 -3.31 42.44 -2.60
C VAL A 927 -3.94 41.77 -3.82
N GLY A 928 -3.56 40.52 -4.13
CA GLY A 928 -4.18 39.75 -5.21
C GLY A 928 -5.65 39.45 -4.98
N LEU A 929 -6.03 39.02 -3.76
CA LEU A 929 -7.42 38.76 -3.38
C LEU A 929 -8.25 40.05 -3.41
N CYS A 930 -7.71 41.18 -2.94
CA CYS A 930 -8.34 42.48 -3.00
C CYS A 930 -8.61 42.91 -4.45
N LYS A 931 -7.60 42.80 -5.33
CA LYS A 931 -7.75 43.03 -6.78
C LYS A 931 -8.88 42.18 -7.36
N SER A 932 -8.88 40.88 -7.07
CA SER A 932 -9.89 39.95 -7.56
C SER A 932 -11.30 40.33 -7.09
N ALA A 933 -11.45 40.67 -5.81
CA ALA A 933 -12.73 41.06 -5.22
C ALA A 933 -13.27 42.36 -5.83
N LEU A 934 -12.43 43.39 -6.00
CA LEU A 934 -12.85 44.67 -6.60
C LEU A 934 -13.27 44.50 -8.06
N ARG A 935 -12.50 43.74 -8.85
CA ARG A 935 -12.84 43.38 -10.23
C ARG A 935 -14.20 42.67 -10.29
N PHE A 936 -14.40 41.68 -9.42
CA PHE A 936 -15.63 40.91 -9.34
C PHE A 936 -16.84 41.77 -8.97
N LEU A 937 -16.75 42.56 -7.90
CA LEU A 937 -17.86 43.40 -7.45
C LEU A 937 -18.17 44.52 -8.46
N GLY A 938 -17.14 45.09 -9.09
CA GLY A 938 -17.31 46.04 -10.20
C GLY A 938 -18.05 45.43 -11.39
N GLN A 939 -17.76 44.18 -11.73
CA GLN A 939 -18.52 43.43 -12.75
C GLN A 939 -19.97 43.20 -12.31
N MET A 940 -20.20 42.70 -11.09
CA MET A 940 -21.55 42.45 -10.57
C MET A 940 -22.41 43.72 -10.51
N TYR A 941 -21.81 44.88 -10.24
CA TYR A 941 -22.49 46.16 -10.33
C TYR A 941 -22.90 46.49 -11.77
N ARG A 942 -22.01 46.32 -12.75
CA ARG A 942 -22.31 46.56 -14.18
C ARG A 942 -23.41 45.65 -14.71
N GLU A 943 -23.56 44.46 -14.12
CA GLU A 943 -24.61 43.48 -14.45
C GLU A 943 -25.89 43.63 -13.62
N ASP A 944 -26.02 44.71 -12.84
CA ASP A 944 -27.16 45.01 -11.95
C ASP A 944 -27.44 43.90 -10.92
N LYS A 945 -26.38 43.19 -10.49
CA LYS A 945 -26.44 42.11 -9.48
C LYS A 945 -25.99 42.57 -8.10
N PHE A 946 -25.24 43.65 -8.01
CA PHE A 946 -24.69 44.21 -6.77
C PHE A 946 -24.94 45.72 -6.69
N LYS A 947 -25.36 46.22 -5.54
CA LYS A 947 -25.83 47.61 -5.38
C LYS A 947 -24.75 48.70 -5.46
N TYR A 948 -23.53 48.43 -5.00
CA TYR A 948 -22.49 49.46 -4.80
C TYR A 948 -21.40 49.41 -5.87
N ASN A 949 -20.76 50.55 -6.14
CA ASN A 949 -19.64 50.64 -7.09
C ASN A 949 -18.45 51.46 -6.60
N SER A 950 -18.48 51.96 -5.36
CA SER A 950 -17.47 52.89 -4.83
C SER A 950 -17.35 52.84 -3.32
N VAL A 951 -16.20 53.28 -2.83
CA VAL A 951 -15.90 53.52 -1.41
C VAL A 951 -15.47 54.97 -1.20
N GLU A 952 -15.66 55.48 0.01
CA GLU A 952 -15.35 56.85 0.40
C GLU A 952 -14.39 56.87 1.60
N ARG A 953 -13.50 57.84 1.69
CA ARG A 953 -12.61 58.06 2.83
C ARG A 953 -12.72 59.50 3.27
N TYR A 954 -12.95 59.72 4.56
CA TYR A 954 -12.96 61.04 5.19
C TYR A 954 -11.62 61.26 5.87
N ASP A 955 -10.92 62.34 5.54
CA ASP A 955 -9.73 62.77 6.27
C ASP A 955 -10.10 63.53 7.56
N ASP A 956 -9.09 63.82 8.39
CA ASP A 956 -9.28 64.54 9.66
C ASP A 956 -9.81 65.97 9.50
N THR A 957 -9.72 66.53 8.28
CA THR A 957 -10.24 67.86 7.92
C THR A 957 -11.63 67.80 7.29
N GLY A 958 -12.20 66.60 7.13
CA GLY A 958 -13.51 66.35 6.55
C GLY A 958 -13.54 66.26 5.02
N ASN A 959 -12.40 66.27 4.32
CA ASN A 959 -12.40 66.08 2.87
C ASN A 959 -12.73 64.62 2.53
N VAL A 960 -13.50 64.45 1.46
CA VAL A 960 -13.95 63.15 0.98
C VAL A 960 -13.12 62.73 -0.23
N THR A 961 -12.42 61.60 -0.10
CA THR A 961 -11.82 60.89 -1.24
C THR A 961 -12.74 59.75 -1.64
N LYS A 962 -13.23 59.74 -2.88
CA LYS A 962 -14.12 58.70 -3.39
C LYS A 962 -13.47 57.92 -4.52
N TRP A 963 -13.34 56.61 -4.38
CA TRP A 963 -12.83 55.72 -5.42
C TRP A 963 -13.92 54.74 -5.87
N THR A 964 -14.13 54.62 -7.18
CA THR A 964 -14.91 53.50 -7.71
C THR A 964 -14.10 52.20 -7.57
N TYR A 965 -14.77 51.06 -7.52
CA TYR A 965 -14.09 49.76 -7.50
C TYR A 965 -13.18 49.59 -8.72
N GLU A 966 -13.63 50.04 -9.90
CA GLU A 966 -12.84 50.04 -11.14
C GLU A 966 -11.61 50.95 -11.04
N PHE A 967 -11.73 52.12 -10.41
CA PHE A 967 -10.56 52.98 -10.20
C PHE A 967 -9.56 52.34 -9.22
N TRP A 968 -10.06 51.80 -8.11
CA TRP A 968 -9.21 51.16 -7.10
C TRP A 968 -8.49 49.92 -7.68
N GLU A 969 -9.21 49.03 -8.37
CA GLU A 969 -8.63 47.83 -8.96
C GLU A 969 -7.61 48.15 -10.07
N LYS A 970 -7.87 49.18 -10.88
CA LYS A 970 -6.92 49.69 -11.87
C LYS A 970 -5.68 50.29 -11.22
N LYS A 971 -5.82 50.97 -10.09
CA LYS A 971 -4.68 51.52 -9.34
C LYS A 971 -3.76 50.41 -8.82
N ILE A 972 -4.32 49.31 -8.34
CA ILE A 972 -3.54 48.11 -7.99
C ILE A 972 -2.86 47.55 -9.24
N GLN A 973 -3.59 47.41 -10.35
CA GLN A 973 -3.08 46.89 -11.63
C GLN A 973 -1.86 47.67 -12.14
N GLU A 974 -1.88 48.99 -12.07
CA GLU A 974 -0.81 49.87 -12.55
C GLU A 974 0.45 49.82 -11.65
N ASN A 975 0.29 49.48 -10.37
CA ASN A 975 1.36 49.51 -9.38
C ASN A 975 1.93 48.13 -9.03
N PHE A 976 1.15 47.05 -9.10
CA PHE A 976 1.54 45.74 -8.57
C PHE A 976 2.89 45.25 -9.12
N GLU A 977 3.00 45.11 -10.45
CA GLU A 977 4.22 44.64 -11.11
C GLU A 977 5.43 45.53 -10.77
N LYS A 978 5.23 46.86 -10.72
CA LYS A 978 6.28 47.84 -10.44
C LYS A 978 6.96 47.63 -9.09
N TYR A 979 6.18 47.29 -8.06
CA TYR A 979 6.66 47.23 -6.66
C TYR A 979 6.97 45.80 -6.18
N TYR A 980 6.34 44.77 -6.77
CA TYR A 980 6.53 43.37 -6.35
C TYR A 980 7.53 42.57 -7.21
N TRP A 981 7.73 42.90 -8.48
CA TRP A 981 8.68 42.15 -9.32
C TRP A 981 10.13 42.49 -8.98
N ILE A 982 10.96 41.46 -8.80
CA ILE A 982 12.41 41.58 -8.68
C ILE A 982 13.07 41.10 -9.97
N ASP A 983 13.63 42.04 -10.72
CA ASP A 983 14.26 41.77 -12.03
C ASP A 983 15.53 40.91 -11.91
N GLU A 984 16.12 40.48 -13.02
CA GLU A 984 17.44 39.81 -13.01
C GLU A 984 18.57 40.80 -12.73
N ASN A 985 18.41 42.06 -13.13
CA ASN A 985 19.37 43.13 -12.87
C ASN A 985 18.83 44.11 -11.81
N PRO A 986 19.65 44.57 -10.85
CA PRO A 986 19.21 45.55 -9.86
C PRO A 986 18.69 46.85 -10.47
N ILE A 987 17.54 47.32 -9.99
CA ILE A 987 16.97 48.62 -10.33
C ILE A 987 17.18 49.58 -9.13
N PRO A 988 18.18 50.49 -9.15
CA PRO A 988 18.60 51.26 -7.98
C PRO A 988 17.47 52.04 -7.29
N ASP A 989 16.54 52.62 -8.06
CA ASP A 989 15.45 53.44 -7.52
C ASP A 989 14.35 52.63 -6.81
N ARG A 990 14.33 51.30 -6.98
CA ARG A 990 13.30 50.40 -6.40
C ARG A 990 13.86 49.41 -5.40
N GLU A 991 15.18 49.23 -5.43
CA GLU A 991 15.91 48.24 -4.66
C GLU A 991 16.99 48.98 -3.86
N PRO A 992 16.66 49.55 -2.68
CA PRO A 992 17.56 50.44 -1.96
C PRO A 992 18.79 49.72 -1.36
N LYS A 993 18.71 48.39 -1.20
CA LYS A 993 19.79 47.53 -0.69
C LYS A 993 19.85 46.22 -1.49
N PRO A 994 20.27 46.27 -2.77
CA PRO A 994 20.26 45.11 -3.65
C PRO A 994 21.19 43.98 -3.16
N GLU A 995 22.18 44.30 -2.34
CA GLU A 995 23.10 43.35 -1.70
C GLU A 995 22.43 42.46 -0.62
N LEU A 996 21.24 42.84 -0.14
CA LEU A 996 20.47 42.07 0.85
C LEU A 996 19.36 41.22 0.23
N ILE A 997 19.30 41.13 -1.10
CA ILE A 997 18.28 40.36 -1.83
C ILE A 997 18.85 38.98 -2.16
N ASN A 998 18.26 37.93 -1.59
CA ASN A 998 18.74 36.55 -1.75
C ASN A 998 18.55 36.01 -3.17
N ARG A 999 17.35 36.20 -3.74
CA ARG A 999 16.99 35.70 -5.08
C ARG A 999 16.39 36.77 -5.97
N ARG A 1000 16.55 36.55 -7.28
CA ARG A 1000 16.02 37.37 -8.37
C ARG A 1000 15.12 36.56 -9.28
N GLY A 1001 14.32 37.24 -10.12
CA GLY A 1001 13.29 36.58 -10.92
C GLY A 1001 12.18 36.01 -10.04
N ILE A 1002 11.81 36.76 -9.01
CA ILE A 1002 10.78 36.40 -8.02
C ILE A 1002 9.79 37.56 -7.86
N TYR A 1003 8.62 37.25 -7.31
CA TYR A 1003 7.75 38.27 -6.74
C TYR A 1003 7.98 38.34 -5.23
N LYS A 1004 8.09 39.56 -4.71
CA LYS A 1004 8.18 39.84 -3.27
C LYS A 1004 7.04 39.16 -2.50
N ASP A 1005 7.32 38.75 -1.28
CA ASP A 1005 6.31 38.17 -0.39
C ASP A 1005 5.42 39.24 0.25
N SER A 1006 6.00 40.41 0.53
CA SER A 1006 5.33 41.61 1.00
C SER A 1006 5.92 42.87 0.38
N TYR A 1007 5.21 43.99 0.52
CA TYR A 1007 5.72 45.31 0.21
C TYR A 1007 5.56 46.23 1.41
N ASP A 1008 6.65 46.92 1.76
CA ASP A 1008 6.71 47.89 2.87
C ASP A 1008 6.48 47.22 4.24
N ALA A 1009 7.00 46.01 4.43
CA ALA A 1009 7.03 45.36 5.73
C ALA A 1009 8.05 46.04 6.68
N SER A 1010 7.81 45.98 7.99
CA SER A 1010 8.72 46.58 8.98
C SER A 1010 10.13 45.97 8.93
N GLN A 1011 10.24 44.70 8.55
CA GLN A 1011 11.53 44.02 8.37
C GLN A 1011 11.94 44.05 6.90
N PHE A 1012 13.04 44.74 6.59
CA PHE A 1012 13.50 44.95 5.21
C PHE A 1012 13.63 43.67 4.38
N TRP A 1013 14.20 42.59 4.95
CA TRP A 1013 14.42 41.35 4.22
C TRP A 1013 13.13 40.56 3.98
N ALA A 1014 12.07 40.76 4.79
CA ALA A 1014 10.83 40.00 4.70
C ALA A 1014 10.14 40.20 3.34
N ASP A 1015 10.20 41.41 2.79
CA ASP A 1015 9.72 41.72 1.45
C ASP A 1015 10.36 40.85 0.36
N TYR A 1016 11.66 40.55 0.48
CA TYR A 1016 12.47 39.92 -0.58
C TYR A 1016 12.66 38.41 -0.41
N GLN A 1017 11.95 37.77 0.53
CA GLN A 1017 12.02 36.32 0.70
C GLN A 1017 11.21 35.60 -0.40
N LEU A 1018 11.81 34.58 -1.03
CA LEU A 1018 11.06 33.68 -1.88
C LEU A 1018 10.20 32.75 -1.01
N ARG A 1019 8.87 32.94 -1.09
CA ARG A 1019 7.87 32.15 -0.35
C ARG A 1019 6.77 31.64 -1.28
N CYS A 1020 5.95 30.72 -0.76
CA CYS A 1020 4.86 30.06 -1.48
C CYS A 1020 3.55 30.88 -1.60
N ASN A 1021 3.56 32.19 -1.27
CA ASN A 1021 2.34 33.00 -1.17
C ASN A 1021 1.93 33.67 -2.49
N PHE A 1022 2.89 34.18 -3.28
CA PHE A 1022 2.59 34.89 -4.53
C PHE A 1022 1.78 34.07 -5.57
N PRO A 1023 1.86 32.72 -5.64
CA PRO A 1023 1.02 31.96 -6.56
C PRO A 1023 -0.49 32.15 -6.30
N VAL A 1024 -0.90 32.45 -5.06
CA VAL A 1024 -2.29 32.81 -4.77
C VAL A 1024 -2.71 34.03 -5.60
N ALA A 1025 -1.91 35.10 -5.56
CA ALA A 1025 -2.18 36.33 -6.29
C ALA A 1025 -2.21 36.10 -7.82
N VAL A 1026 -1.27 35.28 -8.32
CA VAL A 1026 -1.24 34.89 -9.75
C VAL A 1026 -2.50 34.13 -10.15
N ALA A 1027 -2.96 33.18 -9.32
CA ALA A 1027 -4.13 32.37 -9.64
C ALA A 1027 -5.44 33.18 -9.63
N VAL A 1028 -5.64 34.08 -8.65
CA VAL A 1028 -6.89 34.86 -8.54
C VAL A 1028 -6.94 36.06 -9.48
N ALA A 1029 -5.79 36.67 -9.78
CA ALA A 1029 -5.68 37.88 -10.60
C ALA A 1029 -4.50 37.80 -11.59
N PRO A 1030 -4.49 36.82 -12.53
CA PRO A 1030 -3.40 36.62 -13.49
C PRO A 1030 -3.21 37.78 -14.47
N GLU A 1031 -4.12 38.77 -14.49
CA GLU A 1031 -3.98 40.01 -15.24
C GLU A 1031 -3.01 41.00 -14.60
N MET A 1032 -2.71 40.90 -13.29
CA MET A 1032 -1.76 41.80 -12.62
C MET A 1032 -0.31 41.61 -13.06
N PHE A 1033 -0.02 40.45 -13.65
CA PHE A 1033 1.34 39.97 -13.87
C PHE A 1033 1.72 40.04 -15.34
N THR A 1034 2.98 40.38 -15.61
CA THR A 1034 3.57 40.12 -16.93
C THR A 1034 3.70 38.61 -17.12
N PRO A 1035 3.11 37.97 -18.15
CA PRO A 1035 3.07 36.52 -18.27
C PRO A 1035 4.45 35.85 -18.19
N LYS A 1036 5.47 36.46 -18.82
CA LYS A 1036 6.84 35.94 -18.79
C LYS A 1036 7.46 35.98 -17.38
N HIS A 1037 7.25 37.07 -16.63
CA HIS A 1037 7.75 37.21 -15.26
C HIS A 1037 7.05 36.23 -14.31
N ALA A 1038 5.72 36.13 -14.38
CA ALA A 1038 4.96 35.14 -13.63
C ALA A 1038 5.45 33.72 -13.91
N TRP A 1039 5.68 33.37 -15.19
CA TRP A 1039 6.18 32.05 -15.56
C TRP A 1039 7.56 31.74 -14.97
N ILE A 1040 8.49 32.70 -15.04
CA ILE A 1040 9.83 32.57 -14.43
C ILE A 1040 9.70 32.35 -12.91
N ALA A 1041 8.93 33.19 -12.22
CA ALA A 1041 8.74 33.08 -10.78
C ALA A 1041 8.08 31.75 -10.37
N LEU A 1042 7.04 31.31 -11.09
CA LEU A 1042 6.36 30.03 -10.82
C LEU A 1042 7.30 28.85 -11.05
N LYS A 1043 8.15 28.88 -12.09
CA LYS A 1043 9.14 27.83 -12.32
C LYS A 1043 10.26 27.84 -11.29
N ASN A 1044 10.65 29.01 -10.80
CA ASN A 1044 11.58 29.13 -9.68
C ASN A 1044 10.96 28.58 -8.39
N ALA A 1045 9.71 28.92 -8.07
CA ALA A 1045 9.01 28.38 -6.91
C ALA A 1045 8.85 26.86 -6.98
N GLU A 1046 8.46 26.33 -8.14
CA GLU A 1046 8.38 24.88 -8.38
C GLU A 1046 9.75 24.21 -8.17
N LYS A 1047 10.81 24.75 -8.77
CA LYS A 1047 12.16 24.16 -8.68
C LYS A 1047 12.77 24.22 -7.28
N ILE A 1048 12.52 25.30 -6.53
CA ILE A 1048 13.24 25.60 -5.29
C ILE A 1048 12.42 25.20 -4.05
N LEU A 1049 11.11 25.41 -4.08
CA LEU A 1049 10.25 25.24 -2.91
C LEU A 1049 9.45 23.94 -2.93
N LEU A 1050 9.07 23.41 -4.10
CA LEU A 1050 8.18 22.25 -4.16
C LEU A 1050 8.89 20.98 -3.65
N GLY A 1051 8.28 20.34 -2.65
CA GLY A 1051 8.63 19.01 -2.17
C GLY A 1051 7.70 17.93 -2.73
N PRO A 1052 7.77 16.69 -2.21
CA PRO A 1052 6.98 15.58 -2.73
C PRO A 1052 5.47 15.74 -2.57
N LEU A 1053 5.02 16.29 -1.43
CA LEU A 1053 3.61 16.53 -1.12
C LEU A 1053 3.30 18.00 -0.85
N GLY A 1054 4.22 18.74 -0.22
CA GLY A 1054 4.01 20.14 0.13
C GLY A 1054 4.97 21.08 -0.58
N ILE A 1055 4.81 22.37 -0.35
CA ILE A 1055 5.72 23.43 -0.79
C ILE A 1055 6.34 24.10 0.42
N LYS A 1056 7.67 24.23 0.41
CA LYS A 1056 8.45 24.87 1.47
C LYS A 1056 7.97 26.30 1.67
N THR A 1057 7.71 26.66 2.91
CA THR A 1057 7.23 27.99 3.30
C THR A 1057 8.27 29.09 3.18
N LEU A 1058 9.55 28.71 3.13
CA LEU A 1058 10.68 29.59 2.90
C LEU A 1058 11.74 28.86 2.06
N ASP A 1059 12.45 29.65 1.26
CA ASP A 1059 13.62 29.24 0.49
C ASP A 1059 14.70 28.55 1.34
N PRO A 1060 15.15 27.33 0.97
CA PRO A 1060 16.23 26.62 1.67
C PRO A 1060 17.56 27.36 1.78
N SER A 1061 17.82 28.34 0.91
CA SER A 1061 19.05 29.15 0.97
C SER A 1061 18.96 30.32 1.94
N ASP A 1062 17.77 30.63 2.46
CA ASP A 1062 17.57 31.70 3.44
C ASP A 1062 18.15 31.28 4.81
N TRP A 1063 18.78 32.24 5.50
CA TRP A 1063 19.39 32.01 6.81
C TRP A 1063 18.37 31.61 7.89
N ALA A 1064 17.09 31.95 7.72
CA ALA A 1064 16.01 31.61 8.64
C ALA A 1064 15.41 30.21 8.38
N TYR A 1065 15.81 29.52 7.30
CA TYR A 1065 15.23 28.24 6.92
C TYR A 1065 15.51 27.13 7.94
N ASN A 1066 14.44 26.43 8.35
CA ASN A 1066 14.47 25.15 9.06
C ASN A 1066 13.24 24.32 8.68
N GLY A 1067 13.43 23.25 7.92
CA GLY A 1067 12.34 22.46 7.34
C GLY A 1067 11.63 21.49 8.27
N ASP A 1068 12.18 21.22 9.46
CA ASP A 1068 11.64 20.19 10.37
C ASP A 1068 10.95 20.81 11.58
N TYR A 1069 9.62 20.72 11.60
CA TYR A 1069 8.79 21.23 12.68
C TYR A 1069 8.72 20.23 13.84
N ASP A 1070 9.06 20.72 15.04
CA ASP A 1070 8.85 20.01 16.31
C ASP A 1070 8.32 21.01 17.35
N ASN A 1071 7.02 20.91 17.65
CA ASN A 1071 6.37 21.85 18.57
C ASN A 1071 6.77 21.63 20.04
N SER A 1072 7.30 20.44 20.37
CA SER A 1072 7.70 20.10 21.74
C SER A 1072 9.15 20.44 22.06
N ASN A 1073 9.95 20.80 21.05
CA ASN A 1073 11.31 21.31 21.24
C ASN A 1073 11.29 22.60 22.05
N ASP A 1074 11.95 22.68 23.20
CA ASP A 1074 12.13 23.93 23.96
C ASP A 1074 13.61 24.18 24.26
N SER A 1075 14.43 24.04 23.21
CA SER A 1075 15.87 24.33 23.26
C SER A 1075 16.14 25.84 23.31
N ALA A 1076 17.40 26.21 23.49
CA ALA A 1076 17.84 27.61 23.41
C ALA A 1076 17.97 28.14 21.97
N ASP A 1077 17.70 27.31 20.94
CA ASP A 1077 17.75 27.76 19.54
C ASP A 1077 16.46 28.50 19.16
N PRO A 1078 16.51 29.82 18.94
CA PRO A 1078 15.33 30.62 18.64
C PRO A 1078 14.67 30.27 17.31
N LYS A 1079 15.33 29.55 16.40
CA LYS A 1079 14.73 29.20 15.11
C LYS A 1079 13.73 28.06 15.22
N ILE A 1080 13.89 27.15 16.17
CA ILE A 1080 13.09 25.92 16.27
C ILE A 1080 12.35 25.78 17.60
N ALA A 1081 12.75 26.54 18.64
CA ALA A 1081 12.13 26.45 19.95
C ALA A 1081 10.62 26.73 19.89
N ARG A 1082 9.86 25.84 20.51
CA ARG A 1082 8.40 25.74 20.54
C ARG A 1082 7.78 25.83 19.14
N GLY A 1083 8.49 25.29 18.15
CA GLY A 1083 8.05 25.25 16.76
C GLY A 1083 8.04 26.62 16.08
N TYR A 1084 8.95 27.54 16.43
CA TYR A 1084 9.07 28.86 15.81
C TYR A 1084 9.23 28.78 14.28
N ASN A 1085 9.76 27.68 13.75
CA ASN A 1085 9.92 27.43 12.33
C ASN A 1085 8.66 26.97 11.58
N TYR A 1086 7.47 26.95 12.18
CA TYR A 1086 6.22 26.45 11.56
C TYR A 1086 5.97 26.93 10.11
N HIS A 1087 6.36 28.17 9.81
CA HIS A 1087 6.30 28.77 8.47
C HIS A 1087 7.66 29.27 7.96
N GLN A 1088 8.77 28.67 8.39
CA GLN A 1088 10.13 29.05 8.00
C GLN A 1088 10.86 27.88 7.33
N GLY A 1089 10.15 27.01 6.62
CA GLY A 1089 10.77 25.87 5.94
C GLY A 1089 9.89 24.64 5.74
N PRO A 1090 9.01 24.25 6.70
CA PRO A 1090 8.16 23.09 6.54
C PRO A 1090 7.32 23.18 5.26
N GLU A 1091 7.00 22.01 4.72
CA GLU A 1091 6.36 21.83 3.42
C GLU A 1091 4.85 21.74 3.57
N TRP A 1092 4.15 22.83 3.29
CA TRP A 1092 2.69 22.92 3.43
C TRP A 1092 1.97 22.45 2.18
N VAL A 1093 0.86 21.74 2.33
CA VAL A 1093 0.21 21.09 1.17
C VAL A 1093 -0.79 22.01 0.45
N TRP A 1094 -1.59 22.80 1.16
CA TRP A 1094 -2.59 23.68 0.53
C TRP A 1094 -2.03 24.65 -0.54
N PRO A 1095 -0.83 25.26 -0.40
CA PRO A 1095 -0.32 26.18 -1.42
C PRO A 1095 0.16 25.47 -2.69
N VAL A 1096 0.32 24.13 -2.67
CA VAL A 1096 0.55 23.35 -3.90
C VAL A 1096 -0.61 23.54 -4.87
N GLY A 1097 -1.86 23.50 -4.39
CA GLY A 1097 -3.03 23.73 -5.24
C GLY A 1097 -2.98 25.10 -5.92
N TRP A 1098 -2.54 26.14 -5.20
CA TRP A 1098 -2.42 27.50 -5.75
C TRP A 1098 -1.26 27.64 -6.74
N LEU A 1099 -0.11 27.01 -6.48
CA LEU A 1099 1.00 26.96 -7.43
C LEU A 1099 0.55 26.36 -8.77
N LEU A 1100 -0.10 25.20 -8.73
CA LEU A 1100 -0.50 24.48 -9.94
C LEU A 1100 -1.59 25.23 -10.71
N ARG A 1101 -2.57 25.83 -10.02
CA ARG A 1101 -3.59 26.69 -10.66
C ARG A 1101 -2.99 27.93 -11.30
N ALA A 1102 -2.03 28.58 -10.64
CA ALA A 1102 -1.30 29.70 -11.21
C ALA A 1102 -0.54 29.31 -12.49
N GLN A 1103 0.10 28.14 -12.50
CA GLN A 1103 0.76 27.61 -13.70
C GLN A 1103 -0.23 27.36 -14.83
N LEU A 1104 -1.38 26.72 -14.55
CA LEU A 1104 -2.44 26.50 -15.54
C LEU A 1104 -3.01 27.82 -16.10
N ALA A 1105 -3.12 28.87 -15.28
CA ALA A 1105 -3.61 30.18 -15.69
C ALA A 1105 -2.62 30.95 -16.58
N ILE A 1106 -1.31 30.78 -16.36
CA ILE A 1106 -0.25 31.52 -17.08
C ILE A 1106 0.26 30.78 -18.32
N ALA A 1107 0.33 29.44 -18.31
CA ALA A 1107 0.80 28.63 -19.43
C ALA A 1107 0.24 29.05 -20.81
N PRO A 1108 -1.09 29.22 -20.99
CA PRO A 1108 -1.64 29.63 -22.29
C PRO A 1108 -1.24 31.04 -22.71
N LYS A 1109 -0.91 31.93 -21.77
CA LYS A 1109 -0.45 33.30 -22.06
C LYS A 1109 1.01 33.36 -22.51
N VAL A 1110 1.79 32.31 -22.24
CA VAL A 1110 3.23 32.26 -22.54
C VAL A 1110 3.50 31.49 -23.83
N GLY A 1111 2.91 30.31 -23.98
CA GLY A 1111 3.16 29.42 -25.12
C GLY A 1111 1.91 28.80 -25.74
N GLY A 1112 0.74 29.41 -25.51
CA GLY A 1112 -0.52 28.96 -26.10
C GLY A 1112 -0.95 27.55 -25.65
N PHE A 1113 -1.71 26.87 -26.51
CA PHE A 1113 -2.27 25.55 -26.20
C PHE A 1113 -1.21 24.45 -26.03
N GLU A 1114 -0.07 24.56 -26.70
CA GLU A 1114 1.03 23.59 -26.57
C GLU A 1114 1.62 23.62 -25.15
N GLU A 1115 1.93 24.81 -24.64
CA GLU A 1115 2.45 24.97 -23.28
C GLU A 1115 1.44 24.54 -22.23
N LEU A 1116 0.15 24.83 -22.45
CA LEU A 1116 -0.92 24.36 -21.58
C LEU A 1116 -0.98 22.83 -21.55
N GLY A 1117 -0.92 22.16 -22.70
CA GLY A 1117 -0.90 20.69 -22.77
C GLY A 1117 0.29 20.07 -22.03
N ARG A 1118 1.49 20.62 -22.21
CA ARG A 1118 2.70 20.19 -21.46
C ARG A 1118 2.54 20.41 -19.96
N THR A 1119 2.02 21.58 -19.56
CA THR A 1119 1.77 21.91 -18.16
C THR A 1119 0.76 20.96 -17.53
N MET A 1120 -0.32 20.59 -18.22
CA MET A 1120 -1.31 19.63 -17.71
C MET A 1120 -0.70 18.24 -17.50
N GLY A 1121 0.14 17.76 -18.42
CA GLY A 1121 0.87 16.50 -18.23
C GLY A 1121 1.81 16.55 -17.02
N HIS A 1122 2.52 17.67 -16.87
CA HIS A 1122 3.42 17.89 -15.73
C HIS A 1122 2.67 17.97 -14.39
N VAL A 1123 1.56 18.71 -14.32
CA VAL A 1123 0.70 18.79 -13.13
C VAL A 1123 0.20 17.41 -12.71
N LYS A 1124 -0.22 16.55 -13.66
CA LYS A 1124 -0.60 15.15 -13.35
C LYS A 1124 0.55 14.37 -12.69
N SER A 1125 1.79 14.57 -13.17
CA SER A 1125 2.97 13.92 -12.57
C SER A 1125 3.27 14.42 -11.15
N LEU A 1126 3.12 15.73 -10.89
CA LEU A 1126 3.32 16.33 -9.58
C LEU A 1126 2.25 15.91 -8.55
N LEU A 1127 1.03 15.60 -9.02
CA LEU A 1127 -0.05 15.14 -8.16
C LEU A 1127 -0.08 13.62 -7.94
N ALA A 1128 0.72 12.83 -8.65
CA ALA A 1128 0.77 11.38 -8.46
C ALA A 1128 1.12 10.96 -7.01
N PRO A 1129 2.10 11.59 -6.32
CA PRO A 1129 2.37 11.31 -4.90
C PRO A 1129 1.17 11.61 -3.99
N HIS A 1130 0.35 12.61 -4.32
CA HIS A 1130 -0.83 12.97 -3.55
C HIS A 1130 -1.92 11.90 -3.67
N LEU A 1131 -2.12 11.34 -4.87
CA LEU A 1131 -3.01 10.21 -5.09
C LEU A 1131 -2.54 8.99 -4.30
N THR A 1132 -1.25 8.65 -4.39
CA THR A 1132 -0.69 7.52 -3.63
C THR A 1132 -0.91 7.72 -2.14
N HIS A 1133 -0.62 8.90 -1.60
CA HIS A 1133 -0.80 9.21 -0.19
C HIS A 1133 -2.26 9.06 0.27
N VAL A 1134 -3.22 9.66 -0.43
CA VAL A 1134 -4.66 9.54 -0.09
C VAL A 1134 -5.14 8.09 -0.13
N LEU A 1135 -4.57 7.25 -1.01
CA LEU A 1135 -4.92 5.84 -1.14
C LEU A 1135 -4.17 4.90 -0.18
N SER A 1136 -3.09 5.34 0.47
CA SER A 1136 -2.33 4.51 1.41
C SER A 1136 -2.46 4.94 2.86
N ASP A 1137 -2.70 6.22 3.11
CA ASP A 1137 -2.75 6.78 4.45
C ASP A 1137 -3.98 6.30 5.23
N ALA A 1138 -3.82 6.09 6.55
CA ALA A 1138 -4.87 5.58 7.42
C ALA A 1138 -6.09 6.52 7.50
N TRP A 1139 -5.88 7.84 7.37
CA TRP A 1139 -6.94 8.86 7.37
C TRP A 1139 -7.58 9.06 6.00
N ARG A 1140 -7.02 8.47 4.92
CA ARG A 1140 -7.51 8.66 3.54
C ARG A 1140 -7.67 10.14 3.18
N SER A 1141 -6.64 10.92 3.50
CA SER A 1141 -6.65 12.38 3.36
C SER A 1141 -5.27 12.89 2.98
N LEU A 1142 -5.09 14.22 2.95
CA LEU A 1142 -3.79 14.86 2.83
C LEU A 1142 -3.45 15.60 4.12
N PRO A 1143 -2.17 15.59 4.54
CA PRO A 1143 -1.76 16.25 5.76
C PRO A 1143 -1.78 17.77 5.62
N GLU A 1144 -1.69 18.46 6.75
CA GLU A 1144 -1.52 19.90 6.80
C GLU A 1144 -0.15 20.31 6.24
N LEU A 1145 0.91 19.66 6.74
CA LEU A 1145 2.27 19.88 6.33
C LEU A 1145 3.12 18.61 6.46
N THR A 1146 4.29 18.67 5.83
CA THR A 1146 5.35 17.67 5.97
C THR A 1146 6.64 18.37 6.37
N ASN A 1147 7.54 17.61 6.98
CA ASN A 1147 8.90 18.04 7.24
C ASN A 1147 9.74 17.98 5.95
N THR A 1148 11.03 18.25 6.05
CA THR A 1148 11.92 18.38 4.89
C THR A 1148 11.81 17.18 3.93
N ASN A 1149 11.60 17.46 2.64
CA ASN A 1149 11.50 16.47 1.56
C ASN A 1149 10.38 15.43 1.78
N GLY A 1150 9.21 15.88 2.25
CA GLY A 1150 8.04 15.02 2.45
C GLY A 1150 8.12 14.10 3.67
N ALA A 1151 9.08 14.33 4.58
CA ALA A 1151 9.19 13.54 5.80
C ALA A 1151 7.95 13.70 6.70
N HIS A 1152 7.55 12.64 7.38
CA HIS A 1152 6.41 12.66 8.29
C HIS A 1152 6.63 13.67 9.44
N CYS A 1153 5.62 14.51 9.69
CA CYS A 1153 5.61 15.46 10.79
C CYS A 1153 4.59 15.01 11.85
N LYS A 1154 5.09 14.60 13.02
CA LYS A 1154 4.25 14.08 14.14
C LYS A 1154 3.22 15.11 14.67
N ASP A 1155 3.54 16.39 14.53
CA ASP A 1155 2.71 17.51 15.03
C ASP A 1155 1.76 18.06 13.94
N SER A 1156 1.86 17.55 12.70
CA SER A 1156 0.95 17.92 11.62
C SER A 1156 -0.39 17.22 11.81
N ASN A 1157 -1.50 17.89 11.49
CA ASN A 1157 -2.73 17.13 11.25
C ASN A 1157 -2.51 16.18 10.08
N PRO A 1158 -2.86 14.88 10.23
CA PRO A 1158 -2.78 13.91 9.14
C PRO A 1158 -3.89 14.13 8.08
N ALA A 1159 -4.99 14.78 8.44
CA ALA A 1159 -6.10 15.09 7.54
C ALA A 1159 -6.49 16.56 7.64
N GLN A 1160 -6.30 17.33 6.57
CA GLN A 1160 -6.50 18.77 6.57
C GLN A 1160 -7.40 19.27 5.42
N ALA A 1161 -8.37 20.13 5.77
CA ALA A 1161 -9.44 20.54 4.86
C ALA A 1161 -8.95 21.40 3.69
N TRP A 1162 -8.07 22.36 3.92
CA TRP A 1162 -7.55 23.20 2.83
C TRP A 1162 -6.62 22.45 1.86
N SER A 1163 -5.89 21.44 2.35
CA SER A 1163 -4.91 20.67 1.57
C SER A 1163 -5.65 19.88 0.50
N THR A 1164 -6.67 19.14 0.91
CA THR A 1164 -7.55 18.37 0.03
C THR A 1164 -8.40 19.28 -0.86
N GLY A 1165 -8.97 20.36 -0.30
CA GLY A 1165 -9.80 21.31 -1.02
C GLY A 1165 -9.07 22.01 -2.17
N CYS A 1166 -7.85 22.52 -1.91
CA CYS A 1166 -7.05 23.21 -2.92
C CYS A 1166 -6.56 22.27 -4.02
N VAL A 1167 -6.21 21.02 -3.71
CA VAL A 1167 -5.84 20.02 -4.74
C VAL A 1167 -7.05 19.61 -5.58
N LEU A 1168 -8.23 19.46 -4.96
CA LEU A 1168 -9.47 19.17 -5.69
C LEU A 1168 -9.85 20.29 -6.68
N GLU A 1169 -9.59 21.55 -6.32
CA GLU A 1169 -9.74 22.68 -7.26
C GLU A 1169 -8.84 22.56 -8.49
N VAL A 1170 -7.60 22.07 -8.36
CA VAL A 1170 -6.70 21.82 -9.50
C VAL A 1170 -7.32 20.81 -10.45
N LEU A 1171 -7.78 19.67 -9.93
CA LEU A 1171 -8.37 18.60 -10.73
C LEU A 1171 -9.63 19.09 -11.47
N TRP A 1172 -10.46 19.89 -10.80
CA TRP A 1172 -11.66 20.46 -11.38
C TRP A 1172 -11.34 21.47 -12.49
N GLU A 1173 -10.34 22.33 -12.30
CA GLU A 1173 -9.91 23.27 -13.33
C GLU A 1173 -9.32 22.55 -14.54
N MET A 1174 -8.55 21.48 -14.34
CA MET A 1174 -8.03 20.66 -15.42
C MET A 1174 -9.15 19.98 -16.22
N ASP A 1175 -10.14 19.36 -15.57
CA ASP A 1175 -11.29 18.76 -16.26
C ASP A 1175 -12.08 19.81 -17.07
N ARG A 1176 -12.28 21.02 -16.53
CA ARG A 1176 -12.92 22.11 -17.27
C ARG A 1176 -12.13 22.55 -18.49
N ILE A 1177 -10.80 22.65 -18.37
CA ILE A 1177 -9.92 22.96 -19.50
C ILE A 1177 -10.03 21.85 -20.56
N GLU A 1178 -9.95 20.57 -20.19
CA GLU A 1178 -10.06 19.44 -21.12
C GLU A 1178 -11.43 19.43 -21.83
N ARG A 1179 -12.53 19.61 -21.09
CA ARG A 1179 -13.89 19.70 -21.67
C ARG A 1179 -14.04 20.90 -22.60
N GLY A 1180 -13.45 22.04 -22.24
CA GLY A 1180 -13.42 23.24 -23.08
C GLY A 1180 -12.71 22.99 -24.41
N LEU A 1181 -11.52 22.38 -24.37
CA LEU A 1181 -10.75 22.01 -25.56
C LEU A 1181 -11.52 21.04 -26.48
N ARG A 1182 -12.18 20.03 -25.91
CA ARG A 1182 -13.00 19.07 -26.68
C ARG A 1182 -14.19 19.72 -27.38
N ARG A 1183 -14.82 20.72 -26.76
CA ARG A 1183 -15.93 21.49 -27.39
C ARG A 1183 -15.44 22.37 -28.53
N SER A 1184 -14.27 23.00 -28.37
CA SER A 1184 -13.65 23.81 -29.44
C SER A 1184 -13.19 22.95 -30.62
N SER A 1185 -12.73 21.71 -30.40
CA SER A 1185 -12.38 20.80 -31.50
C SER A 1185 -13.58 20.25 -32.26
N MET A 1186 -14.74 20.07 -31.61
CA MET A 1186 -15.98 19.61 -32.27
C MET A 1186 -16.73 20.72 -33.03
N THR A 1187 -16.47 21.99 -32.73
CA THR A 1187 -17.08 23.14 -33.43
C THR A 1187 -16.23 23.68 -34.57
N GLY A 1188 -14.99 23.15 -34.72
CA GLY A 1188 -14.08 23.43 -35.84
C GLY A 1188 -13.96 22.30 -36.88
N MET A 1189 -14.71 21.21 -36.71
CA MET A 1189 -15.05 20.23 -37.77
C MET A 1189 -16.46 20.55 -38.28
#